data_AF-A0A8S1WV11-F1
#
_entry.id   AF-A0A8S1WV11-F1
#
_cell.length_a   1.000
_cell.length_b   1.000
_cell.length_c   1.000
_cell.angle_alpha   90.00
_cell.angle_beta   90.00
_cell.angle_gamma   90.00
#
_symmetry.space_group_name_H-M   'P 1'
#
loop_
_entity.id
_entity.type
_entity.pdbx_description
1 polymer ?
#
loop_
_entity_poly.entity_id
_entity_poly.type
_entity_poly.pdbx_seq_one_letter_code
_entity_poly.pdbx_strand_id
1 'polypeptide(L)'
;MLNIVVVLSFACLARTQELQDSQTNRTFLDYNSVEQSQEMQLTEVNEDRHTVFYFHKWSNFIVWGILADVGLLANRYGIFLKHRLNLHSIIMGLCVLPTMIADILMSLIWNPPQFHGKEHLAYWHAPIGFAFLGLMGLQSIGGLILKLCIENKRTQKTIKIQQIFHIYLGYFMYVVGKIQCGIGFYEVYNYFVEDGRWNLIGFWITYALIFFWRVLLEFVYQNGTLFSKIFKQKEEQCQPKTIQDALFVQHVIQNDLQSIQRDYNDQMWFIFNNEIINLTGFVHPGGQYIWEKTKGREISRFIYGSQGLEDGSCPAFKHSDKAIQMIKQNTIGRINNINFIIQNNSVLQYNTNLWKLITINQISEKVGYFGFDNEYRKVSSQLTNYNQFGRYYQVKAHSNSQVPIRQYTCIISMAPENVQYRKQLINLVETQLHNKECFDHFHVQPKYLNELPLIIKNYESKNGLSQYIHKNQYEQFQITGPYGPSLGLPNKGKIVIICGGTGILPFLDLLDFLLQSTIYEIVEKKYGKQFANILNPLECSFHTNLHITLIFAAANKSELIGSNIYFPLISLQKQLPQQCFKMILKVKEWTENVCCVNERFNKVFFQKHIGFVSQYEKFYICGPPSMSKSIPPILKELGVQEQDLHFV
;
A
#
# COMPACT_ATOMS: atom_id res chain seq x y z
N MET A 1 -19.39 1.46 -31.87
CA MET A 1 -18.61 0.36 -32.46
C MET A 1 -19.38 -0.28 -33.62
N LEU A 2 -20.65 -0.69 -33.45
CA LEU A 2 -21.53 -1.11 -34.56
C LEU A 2 -21.60 -0.06 -35.69
N ASN A 3 -21.70 1.23 -35.35
CA ASN A 3 -21.82 2.30 -36.35
C ASN A 3 -20.58 2.50 -37.24
N ILE A 4 -19.37 2.15 -36.80
CA ILE A 4 -18.15 2.30 -37.63
C ILE A 4 -18.03 1.13 -38.61
N VAL A 5 -18.35 -0.09 -38.16
CA VAL A 5 -18.47 -1.26 -39.04
C VAL A 5 -19.59 -1.03 -40.05
N VAL A 6 -20.74 -0.51 -39.61
CA VAL A 6 -21.88 -0.18 -40.47
C VAL A 6 -21.53 0.89 -41.52
N VAL A 7 -20.78 1.94 -41.16
CA VAL A 7 -20.34 2.96 -42.15
C VAL A 7 -19.37 2.38 -43.18
N LEU A 8 -18.45 1.50 -42.77
CA LEU A 8 -17.56 0.81 -43.71
C LEU A 8 -18.30 -0.21 -44.59
N SER A 9 -19.30 -0.90 -44.03
CA SER A 9 -20.19 -1.80 -44.78
C SER A 9 -21.07 -1.04 -45.77
N PHE A 10 -21.59 0.14 -45.42
CA PHE A 10 -22.37 0.98 -46.35
C PHE A 10 -21.53 1.60 -47.45
N ALA A 11 -20.27 1.99 -47.18
CA ALA A 11 -19.35 2.45 -48.22
C ALA A 11 -18.99 1.32 -49.22
N CYS A 12 -18.93 0.08 -48.74
CA CYS A 12 -18.70 -1.10 -49.58
C CYS A 12 -19.97 -1.52 -50.36
N LEU A 13 -21.17 -1.38 -49.76
CA LEU A 13 -22.47 -1.67 -50.38
C LEU A 13 -22.88 -0.63 -51.45
N ALA A 14 -22.65 0.66 -51.18
CA ALA A 14 -22.95 1.72 -52.15
C ALA A 14 -22.11 1.57 -53.43
N ARG A 15 -20.87 1.08 -53.31
CA ARG A 15 -19.96 0.89 -54.43
C ARG A 15 -20.23 -0.39 -55.22
N THR A 16 -20.73 -1.45 -54.58
CA THR A 16 -21.16 -2.67 -55.28
C THR A 16 -22.42 -2.43 -56.11
N GLN A 17 -23.29 -1.53 -55.68
CA GLN A 17 -24.51 -1.17 -56.42
C GLN A 17 -24.21 -0.35 -57.69
N GLU A 18 -23.20 0.54 -57.63
CA GLU A 18 -22.72 1.32 -58.78
C GLU A 18 -22.07 0.44 -59.86
N LEU A 19 -21.37 -0.64 -59.45
CA LEU A 19 -20.81 -1.64 -60.37
C LEU A 19 -21.88 -2.50 -61.04
N GLN A 20 -22.96 -2.82 -60.33
CA GLN A 20 -24.09 -3.61 -60.84
C GLN A 20 -24.87 -2.86 -61.93
N ASP A 21 -25.08 -1.55 -61.75
CA ASP A 21 -25.76 -0.72 -62.76
C ASP A 21 -24.93 -0.57 -64.05
N SER A 22 -23.59 -0.65 -63.98
CA SER A 22 -22.71 -0.60 -65.16
C SER A 22 -22.75 -1.87 -66.02
N GLN A 23 -23.07 -3.04 -65.42
CA GLN A 23 -23.07 -4.33 -66.13
C GLN A 23 -24.34 -4.57 -66.97
N THR A 24 -25.45 -3.89 -66.68
CA THR A 24 -26.72 -4.12 -67.38
C THR A 24 -26.80 -3.57 -68.81
N ASN A 25 -25.79 -2.83 -69.29
CA ASN A 25 -25.82 -2.15 -70.60
C ASN A 25 -24.90 -2.73 -71.69
N ARG A 26 -24.39 -3.96 -71.54
CA ARG A 26 -23.52 -4.58 -72.57
C ARG A 26 -24.04 -5.91 -73.07
N THR A 27 -24.98 -5.85 -74.02
CA THR A 27 -25.27 -6.97 -74.93
C THR A 27 -25.25 -6.46 -76.36
N PHE A 28 -24.06 -6.37 -76.97
CA PHE A 28 -23.84 -6.63 -78.40
C PHE A 28 -22.33 -6.55 -78.74
N LEU A 29 -21.91 -7.46 -79.61
CA LEU A 29 -20.60 -7.64 -80.28
C LEU A 29 -19.56 -8.53 -79.58
N ASP A 30 -19.50 -9.74 -80.13
CA ASP A 30 -18.65 -10.87 -79.83
C ASP A 30 -17.52 -10.92 -80.88
N TYR A 31 -16.33 -10.44 -80.50
CA TYR A 31 -14.99 -10.77 -81.07
C TYR A 31 -13.84 -10.05 -80.33
N ASN A 32 -14.12 -9.10 -79.42
CA ASN A 32 -13.14 -8.44 -78.54
C ASN A 32 -13.00 -9.12 -77.15
N SER A 33 -13.60 -10.30 -76.94
CA SER A 33 -13.76 -10.90 -75.60
C SER A 33 -12.45 -11.35 -74.94
N VAL A 34 -11.38 -11.59 -75.70
CA VAL A 34 -10.07 -11.99 -75.14
C VAL A 34 -9.28 -10.78 -74.61
N GLU A 35 -9.18 -9.68 -75.38
CA GLU A 35 -8.56 -8.44 -74.90
C GLU A 35 -9.36 -7.81 -73.75
N GLN A 36 -10.69 -7.86 -73.83
CA GLN A 36 -11.55 -7.34 -72.77
C GLN A 36 -11.49 -8.21 -71.50
N SER A 37 -11.26 -9.53 -71.62
CA SER A 37 -11.01 -10.38 -70.44
C SER A 37 -9.66 -10.11 -69.78
N GLN A 38 -8.61 -9.80 -70.56
CA GLN A 38 -7.30 -9.42 -70.03
C GLN A 38 -7.34 -8.03 -69.40
N GLU A 39 -8.03 -7.07 -70.02
CA GLU A 39 -8.22 -5.73 -69.47
C GLU A 39 -9.09 -5.75 -68.21
N MET A 40 -10.11 -6.62 -68.15
CA MET A 40 -10.94 -6.85 -66.96
C MET A 40 -10.16 -7.51 -65.83
N GLN A 41 -9.32 -8.53 -66.12
CA GLN A 41 -8.42 -9.12 -65.13
C GLN A 41 -7.36 -8.12 -64.64
N LEU A 42 -6.84 -7.26 -65.51
CA LEU A 42 -5.91 -6.19 -65.13
C LEU A 42 -6.57 -5.11 -64.26
N THR A 43 -7.84 -4.77 -64.53
CA THR A 43 -8.58 -3.82 -63.70
C THR A 43 -8.95 -4.40 -62.34
N GLU A 44 -9.41 -5.65 -62.27
CA GLU A 44 -9.76 -6.33 -61.01
C GLU A 44 -8.53 -6.50 -60.09
N VAL A 45 -7.38 -6.91 -60.65
CA VAL A 45 -6.10 -7.01 -59.91
C VAL A 45 -5.63 -5.63 -59.40
N ASN A 46 -5.91 -4.55 -60.13
CA ASN A 46 -5.58 -3.20 -59.68
C ASN A 46 -6.53 -2.71 -58.57
N GLU A 47 -7.82 -3.06 -58.62
CA GLU A 47 -8.79 -2.67 -57.59
C GLU A 47 -8.50 -3.31 -56.22
N ASP A 48 -8.13 -4.59 -56.19
CA ASP A 48 -7.75 -5.29 -54.96
C ASP A 48 -6.51 -4.64 -54.31
N ARG A 49 -5.51 -4.30 -55.13
CA ARG A 49 -4.29 -3.61 -54.69
C ARG A 49 -4.59 -2.23 -54.10
N HIS A 50 -5.45 -1.46 -54.75
CA HIS A 50 -5.87 -0.15 -54.23
C HIS A 50 -6.61 -0.29 -52.90
N THR A 51 -7.52 -1.26 -52.80
CA THR A 51 -8.30 -1.49 -51.57
C THR A 51 -7.39 -1.81 -50.39
N VAL A 52 -6.43 -2.73 -50.58
CA VAL A 52 -5.49 -3.12 -49.52
C VAL A 52 -4.55 -1.97 -49.16
N PHE A 53 -4.11 -1.19 -50.13
CA PHE A 53 -3.31 0.01 -49.90
C PHE A 53 -4.05 1.05 -49.04
N TYR A 54 -5.31 1.37 -49.38
CA TYR A 54 -6.12 2.31 -48.59
C TYR A 54 -6.44 1.75 -47.20
N PHE A 55 -6.70 0.45 -47.09
CA PHE A 55 -6.86 -0.20 -45.79
C PHE A 55 -5.59 -0.04 -44.94
N HIS A 56 -4.40 -0.37 -45.47
CA HIS A 56 -3.14 -0.21 -44.77
C HIS A 56 -2.90 1.24 -44.33
N LYS A 57 -3.08 2.21 -45.25
CA LYS A 57 -2.94 3.65 -44.94
C LYS A 57 -3.85 4.09 -43.78
N TRP A 58 -5.15 3.86 -43.90
CA TRP A 58 -6.12 4.41 -42.95
C TRP A 58 -6.15 3.64 -41.63
N SER A 59 -6.02 2.32 -41.66
CA SER A 59 -5.94 1.50 -40.45
C SER A 59 -4.74 1.89 -39.60
N ASN A 60 -3.54 1.98 -40.20
CA ASN A 60 -2.34 2.37 -39.47
C ASN A 60 -2.41 3.83 -39.01
N PHE A 61 -3.03 4.73 -39.77
CA PHE A 61 -3.31 6.10 -39.30
C PHE A 61 -4.21 6.12 -38.06
N ILE A 62 -5.33 5.40 -38.06
CA ILE A 62 -6.25 5.38 -36.93
C ILE A 62 -5.57 4.76 -35.71
N VAL A 63 -4.90 3.64 -35.90
CA VAL A 63 -4.23 2.90 -34.83
C VAL A 63 -3.07 3.70 -34.25
N TRP A 64 -2.08 4.06 -35.06
CA TRP A 64 -0.85 4.68 -34.58
C TRP A 64 -0.99 6.19 -34.45
N GLY A 65 -1.81 6.83 -35.28
CA GLY A 65 -2.10 8.26 -35.21
C GLY A 65 -2.99 8.65 -34.02
N ILE A 66 -3.96 7.80 -33.63
CA ILE A 66 -4.94 8.14 -32.58
C ILE A 66 -4.94 7.10 -31.44
N LEU A 67 -5.20 5.83 -31.74
CA LEU A 67 -5.51 4.82 -30.72
C LEU A 67 -4.32 4.52 -29.79
N ALA A 68 -3.10 4.53 -30.31
CA ALA A 68 -1.87 4.36 -29.53
C ALA A 68 -1.73 5.46 -28.44
N ASP A 69 -2.09 6.71 -28.74
CA ASP A 69 -2.12 7.78 -27.74
C ASP A 69 -3.18 7.49 -26.68
N VAL A 70 -4.40 7.08 -27.07
CA VAL A 70 -5.45 6.70 -26.11
C VAL A 70 -4.96 5.58 -25.19
N GLY A 71 -4.27 4.57 -25.70
CA GLY A 71 -3.71 3.47 -24.91
C GLY A 71 -2.61 3.91 -23.93
N LEU A 72 -1.77 4.88 -24.31
CA LEU A 72 -0.76 5.48 -23.43
C LEU A 72 -1.41 6.34 -22.34
N LEU A 73 -2.39 7.17 -22.70
CA LEU A 73 -3.13 8.03 -21.78
C LEU A 73 -3.94 7.18 -20.78
N ALA A 74 -4.59 6.11 -21.24
CA ALA A 74 -5.31 5.16 -20.41
C ALA A 74 -4.40 4.51 -19.36
N ASN A 75 -3.18 4.11 -19.72
CA ASN A 75 -2.25 3.53 -18.75
C ASN A 75 -1.67 4.58 -17.78
N ARG A 76 -1.34 5.78 -18.29
CA ARG A 76 -0.72 6.85 -17.50
C ARG A 76 -1.68 7.49 -16.50
N TYR A 77 -2.88 7.84 -16.94
CA TYR A 77 -3.88 8.54 -16.12
C TYR A 77 -4.91 7.61 -15.49
N GLY A 78 -5.11 6.42 -16.07
CA GLY A 78 -5.96 5.38 -15.50
C GLY A 78 -5.31 4.62 -14.35
N ILE A 79 -4.27 5.15 -13.68
CA ILE A 79 -3.64 4.50 -12.51
C ILE A 79 -4.65 4.15 -11.40
N PHE A 80 -5.77 4.88 -11.34
CA PHE A 80 -6.86 4.69 -10.38
C PHE A 80 -7.99 3.78 -10.89
N LEU A 81 -7.91 3.30 -12.12
CA LEU A 81 -8.89 2.35 -12.66
C LEU A 81 -8.50 0.93 -12.27
N LYS A 82 -9.44 0.23 -11.65
CA LYS A 82 -9.32 -1.18 -11.23
C LYS A 82 -8.72 -2.06 -12.34
N HIS A 83 -9.20 -1.89 -13.57
CA HIS A 83 -8.82 -2.71 -14.72
C HIS A 83 -7.86 -2.01 -15.70
N ARG A 84 -6.99 -1.09 -15.22
CA ARG A 84 -6.12 -0.29 -16.10
C ARG A 84 -5.19 -1.12 -17.00
N LEU A 85 -4.64 -2.21 -16.48
CA LEU A 85 -3.74 -3.07 -17.25
C LEU A 85 -4.51 -3.80 -18.35
N ASN A 86 -5.72 -4.27 -18.04
CA ASN A 86 -6.62 -4.87 -19.04
C ASN A 86 -7.00 -3.84 -20.12
N LEU A 87 -7.38 -2.63 -19.72
CA LEU A 87 -7.72 -1.56 -20.64
C LEU A 87 -6.54 -1.23 -21.58
N HIS A 88 -5.34 -1.09 -21.02
CA HIS A 88 -4.12 -0.89 -21.81
C HIS A 88 -3.84 -2.05 -22.76
N SER A 89 -3.88 -3.30 -22.28
CA SER A 89 -3.66 -4.49 -23.12
C SER A 89 -4.70 -4.62 -24.22
N ILE A 90 -5.98 -4.32 -23.96
CA ILE A 90 -7.05 -4.36 -24.96
C ILE A 90 -6.80 -3.29 -26.03
N ILE A 91 -6.55 -2.04 -25.62
CA ILE A 91 -6.30 -0.94 -26.58
C ILE A 91 -5.06 -1.25 -27.42
N MET A 92 -3.96 -1.70 -26.81
CA MET A 92 -2.74 -2.05 -27.55
C MET A 92 -2.93 -3.29 -28.42
N GLY A 93 -3.73 -4.27 -28.00
CA GLY A 93 -4.12 -5.40 -28.85
C GLY A 93 -4.91 -4.94 -30.07
N LEU A 94 -5.83 -3.98 -29.90
CA LEU A 94 -6.55 -3.33 -30.99
C LEU A 94 -5.66 -2.44 -31.87
N CYS A 95 -4.48 -2.04 -31.40
CA CYS A 95 -3.47 -1.44 -32.26
C CYS A 95 -2.72 -2.50 -33.07
N VAL A 96 -2.28 -3.57 -32.40
CA VAL A 96 -1.40 -4.56 -33.00
C VAL A 96 -2.11 -5.39 -34.06
N LEU A 97 -3.34 -5.85 -33.79
CA LEU A 97 -4.08 -6.74 -34.69
C LEU A 97 -4.36 -6.11 -36.07
N PRO A 98 -4.92 -4.88 -36.19
CA PRO A 98 -5.16 -4.28 -37.50
C PRO A 98 -3.88 -3.97 -38.26
N THR A 99 -2.82 -3.50 -37.59
CA THR A 99 -1.51 -3.29 -38.23
C THR A 99 -0.94 -4.61 -38.75
N MET A 100 -1.00 -5.69 -37.97
CA MET A 100 -0.55 -7.01 -38.44
C MET A 100 -1.32 -7.47 -39.68
N ILE A 101 -2.65 -7.32 -39.69
CA ILE A 101 -3.49 -7.71 -40.84
C ILE A 101 -3.14 -6.85 -42.05
N ALA A 102 -3.04 -5.52 -41.87
CA ALA A 102 -2.68 -4.59 -42.93
C ALA A 102 -1.32 -4.92 -43.54
N ASP A 103 -0.30 -5.18 -42.72
CA ASP A 103 1.05 -5.46 -43.17
C ASP A 103 1.14 -6.82 -43.88
N ILE A 104 0.44 -7.85 -43.36
CA ILE A 104 0.38 -9.17 -44.01
C ILE A 104 -0.33 -9.07 -45.37
N LEU A 105 -1.49 -8.39 -45.44
CA LEU A 105 -2.22 -8.22 -46.71
C LEU A 105 -1.38 -7.44 -47.73
N MET A 106 -0.72 -6.36 -47.30
CA MET A 106 0.24 -5.64 -48.14
C MET A 106 1.34 -6.58 -48.61
N SER A 107 1.91 -7.41 -47.76
CA SER A 107 3.00 -8.34 -48.14
C SER A 107 2.58 -9.42 -49.14
N LEU A 108 1.35 -9.90 -49.05
CA LEU A 108 0.83 -10.96 -49.91
C LEU A 108 0.45 -10.44 -51.30
N ILE A 109 -0.08 -9.22 -51.37
CA ILE A 109 -0.65 -8.64 -52.59
C ILE A 109 0.37 -7.78 -53.33
N TRP A 110 1.30 -7.18 -52.58
CA TRP A 110 2.34 -6.31 -53.12
C TRP A 110 3.54 -7.13 -53.55
N ASN A 111 3.57 -7.54 -54.83
CA ASN A 111 4.85 -7.77 -55.49
C ASN A 111 5.60 -6.44 -55.44
N PRO A 112 6.73 -6.32 -54.71
CA PRO A 112 7.45 -5.06 -54.63
C PRO A 112 7.71 -4.61 -56.07
N PRO A 113 7.18 -3.45 -56.52
CA PRO A 113 7.49 -2.96 -57.84
C PRO A 113 9.01 -2.91 -57.93
N GLN A 114 9.56 -3.24 -59.09
CA GLN A 114 10.98 -3.02 -59.33
C GLN A 114 11.22 -1.52 -59.17
N PHE A 115 11.62 -1.10 -57.97
CA PHE A 115 11.85 0.29 -57.60
C PHE A 115 13.15 0.75 -58.27
N HIS A 116 13.13 0.84 -59.60
CA HIS A 116 14.19 1.40 -60.41
C HIS A 116 14.00 2.92 -60.46
N GLY A 117 14.48 3.59 -59.43
CA GLY A 117 14.49 5.06 -59.33
C GLY A 117 15.08 5.54 -58.00
N LYS A 118 16.01 6.49 -58.04
CA LYS A 118 16.82 6.96 -56.89
C LYS A 118 16.10 7.96 -55.96
N GLU A 119 14.87 7.71 -55.51
CA GLU A 119 14.20 8.58 -54.52
C GLU A 119 13.57 7.76 -53.36
N HIS A 120 14.37 7.03 -52.59
CA HIS A 120 15.00 7.36 -51.30
C HIS A 120 14.19 7.25 -49.99
N LEU A 121 12.85 7.18 -49.95
CA LEU A 121 12.11 6.94 -48.68
C LEU A 121 11.24 5.67 -48.66
N ALA A 122 10.56 5.35 -49.77
CA ALA A 122 9.76 4.12 -49.89
C ALA A 122 10.57 2.83 -49.71
N TYR A 123 11.84 2.88 -50.11
CA TYR A 123 12.78 1.78 -49.92
C TYR A 123 12.98 1.42 -48.44
N TRP A 124 12.87 2.40 -47.53
CA TRP A 124 13.06 2.20 -46.09
C TRP A 124 11.76 1.90 -45.35
N HIS A 125 10.61 2.36 -45.87
CA HIS A 125 9.31 2.17 -45.23
C HIS A 125 8.98 0.69 -45.00
N ALA A 126 9.04 -0.13 -46.06
CA ALA A 126 8.69 -1.54 -45.96
C ALA A 126 9.64 -2.35 -45.02
N PRO A 127 10.98 -2.29 -45.15
CA PRO A 127 11.88 -3.01 -44.24
C PRO A 127 11.73 -2.58 -42.77
N ILE A 128 11.55 -1.27 -42.52
CA ILE A 128 11.33 -0.79 -41.15
C ILE A 128 9.96 -1.25 -40.65
N GLY A 129 8.92 -1.22 -41.49
CA GLY A 129 7.59 -1.75 -41.16
C GLY A 129 7.64 -3.22 -40.74
N PHE A 130 8.35 -4.07 -41.47
CA PHE A 130 8.54 -5.49 -41.10
C PHE A 130 9.32 -5.67 -39.79
N ALA A 131 10.40 -4.94 -39.60
CA ALA A 131 11.15 -4.97 -38.34
C ALA A 131 10.27 -4.49 -37.16
N PHE A 132 9.47 -3.46 -37.42
CA PHE A 132 8.52 -2.90 -36.46
C PHE A 132 7.42 -3.91 -36.09
N LEU A 133 6.89 -4.65 -37.06
CA LEU A 133 5.93 -5.74 -36.86
C LEU A 133 6.48 -6.82 -35.92
N GLY A 134 7.73 -7.24 -36.13
CA GLY A 134 8.42 -8.19 -35.25
C GLY A 134 8.56 -7.65 -33.82
N LEU A 135 8.95 -6.38 -33.67
CA LEU A 135 9.01 -5.70 -32.37
C LEU A 135 7.64 -5.58 -31.70
N MET A 136 6.56 -5.38 -32.47
CA MET A 136 5.18 -5.35 -31.95
C MET A 136 4.76 -6.67 -31.35
N GLY A 137 5.08 -7.78 -32.02
CA GLY A 137 4.85 -9.13 -31.49
C GLY A 137 5.59 -9.34 -30.17
N LEU A 138 6.89 -9.01 -30.13
CA LEU A 138 7.72 -9.13 -28.92
C LEU A 138 7.19 -8.25 -27.78
N GLN A 139 6.83 -7.00 -28.05
CA GLN A 139 6.31 -6.07 -27.07
C GLN A 139 4.95 -6.51 -26.51
N SER A 140 4.09 -7.11 -27.34
CA SER A 140 2.78 -7.62 -26.93
C SER A 140 2.92 -8.85 -26.03
N ILE A 141 3.77 -9.81 -26.42
CA ILE A 141 4.09 -10.99 -25.61
C ILE A 141 4.75 -10.55 -24.30
N GLY A 142 5.72 -9.64 -24.36
CA GLY A 142 6.39 -9.07 -23.19
C GLY A 142 5.43 -8.37 -22.25
N GLY A 143 4.44 -7.63 -22.78
CA GLY A 143 3.38 -7.00 -22.00
C GLY A 143 2.46 -8.00 -21.30
N LEU A 144 2.10 -9.10 -21.96
CA LEU A 144 1.31 -10.18 -21.36
C LEU A 144 2.09 -10.89 -20.25
N ILE A 145 3.37 -11.23 -20.49
CA ILE A 145 4.26 -11.82 -19.47
C ILE A 145 4.37 -10.86 -18.28
N LEU A 146 4.59 -9.57 -18.53
CA LEU A 146 4.70 -8.56 -17.49
C LEU A 146 3.42 -8.48 -16.65
N LYS A 147 2.25 -8.48 -17.29
CA LYS A 147 0.96 -8.51 -16.60
C LYS A 147 0.84 -9.73 -15.69
N LEU A 148 1.12 -10.92 -16.21
CA LEU A 148 1.10 -12.17 -15.44
C LEU A 148 2.10 -12.13 -14.28
N CYS A 149 3.29 -11.54 -14.49
CA CYS A 149 4.30 -11.36 -13.45
C CYS A 149 3.86 -10.39 -12.36
N ILE A 150 3.20 -9.28 -12.71
CA ILE A 150 2.70 -8.31 -11.73
C ILE A 150 1.54 -8.90 -10.92
N GLU A 151 0.63 -9.64 -11.57
CA GLU A 151 -0.51 -10.34 -10.94
C GLU A 151 -0.07 -11.56 -10.12
N ASN A 152 1.16 -12.06 -10.34
CA ASN A 152 1.70 -13.17 -9.58
C ASN A 152 1.92 -12.79 -8.10
N LYS A 153 1.53 -13.69 -7.21
CA LYS A 153 1.68 -13.57 -5.76
C LYS A 153 3.13 -13.78 -5.28
N ARG A 154 4.03 -14.29 -6.13
CA ARG A 154 5.43 -14.53 -5.79
C ARG A 154 6.29 -13.29 -6.04
N THR A 155 7.22 -13.02 -5.13
CA THR A 155 8.20 -11.95 -5.28
C THR A 155 9.07 -12.18 -6.51
N GLN A 156 9.16 -11.20 -7.40
CA GLN A 156 10.03 -11.26 -8.56
C GLN A 156 10.87 -9.98 -8.64
N LYS A 157 12.17 -10.10 -8.34
CA LYS A 157 13.13 -8.98 -8.42
C LYS A 157 13.22 -8.38 -9.83
N THR A 158 12.89 -9.17 -10.85
CA THR A 158 12.96 -8.82 -12.27
C THR A 158 11.79 -7.97 -12.76
N ILE A 159 10.67 -7.87 -12.02
CA ILE A 159 9.48 -7.11 -12.46
C ILE A 159 9.86 -5.68 -12.83
N LYS A 160 10.67 -5.00 -12.01
CA LYS A 160 11.08 -3.61 -12.29
C LYS A 160 11.85 -3.48 -13.60
N ILE A 161 12.76 -4.41 -13.88
CA ILE A 161 13.54 -4.42 -15.12
C ILE A 161 12.63 -4.66 -16.32
N GLN A 162 11.71 -5.61 -16.21
CA GLN A 162 10.74 -5.91 -17.27
C GLN A 162 9.77 -4.74 -17.51
N GLN A 163 9.30 -4.07 -16.44
CA GLN A 163 8.48 -2.85 -16.55
C GLN A 163 9.25 -1.75 -17.27
N ILE A 164 10.49 -1.49 -16.86
CA ILE A 164 11.35 -0.48 -17.47
C ILE A 164 11.56 -0.76 -18.95
N PHE A 165 11.94 -1.99 -19.29
CA PHE A 165 12.14 -2.42 -20.67
C PHE A 165 10.86 -2.24 -21.51
N HIS A 166 9.72 -2.73 -21.01
CA HIS A 166 8.44 -2.59 -21.69
C HIS A 166 8.04 -1.13 -21.89
N ILE A 167 8.27 -0.25 -20.91
CA ILE A 167 7.97 1.18 -21.02
C ILE A 167 8.84 1.83 -22.08
N TYR A 168 10.17 1.64 -22.04
CA TYR A 168 11.08 2.28 -22.98
C TYR A 168 10.95 1.73 -24.40
N LEU A 169 10.82 0.42 -24.56
CA LEU A 169 10.55 -0.19 -25.87
C LEU A 169 9.20 0.29 -26.43
N GLY A 170 8.17 0.40 -25.59
CA GLY A 170 6.87 0.94 -25.98
C GLY A 170 6.94 2.40 -26.46
N TYR A 171 7.70 3.26 -25.77
CA TYR A 171 7.91 4.65 -26.22
C TYR A 171 8.73 4.74 -27.51
N PHE A 172 9.79 3.94 -27.63
CA PHE A 172 10.57 3.85 -28.86
C PHE A 172 9.67 3.45 -30.03
N MET A 173 8.87 2.41 -29.84
CA MET A 173 7.92 1.95 -30.85
C MET A 173 6.87 3.00 -31.20
N TYR A 174 6.33 3.69 -30.19
CA TYR A 174 5.40 4.78 -30.42
C TYR A 174 6.00 5.85 -31.34
N VAL A 175 7.24 6.29 -31.09
CA VAL A 175 7.91 7.30 -31.93
C VAL A 175 8.15 6.78 -33.35
N VAL A 176 8.68 5.56 -33.49
CA VAL A 176 8.93 4.94 -34.80
C VAL A 176 7.63 4.77 -35.58
N GLY A 177 6.56 4.31 -34.94
CA GLY A 177 5.25 4.13 -35.58
C GLY A 177 4.68 5.45 -36.11
N LYS A 178 4.85 6.57 -35.38
CA LYS A 178 4.44 7.90 -35.88
C LYS A 178 5.26 8.34 -37.09
N ILE A 179 6.58 8.12 -37.06
CA ILE A 179 7.47 8.42 -38.19
C ILE A 179 7.07 7.58 -39.41
N GLN A 180 6.81 6.27 -39.22
CA GLN A 180 6.38 5.37 -40.29
C GLN A 180 5.05 5.80 -40.91
N CYS A 181 4.08 6.25 -40.09
CA CYS A 181 2.85 6.84 -40.62
C CYS A 181 3.14 8.08 -41.47
N GLY A 182 4.02 8.98 -41.01
CA GLY A 182 4.39 10.18 -41.76
C GLY A 182 5.05 9.85 -43.10
N ILE A 183 5.95 8.85 -43.13
CA ILE A 183 6.58 8.36 -44.35
C ILE A 183 5.53 7.76 -45.31
N GLY A 184 4.61 6.92 -44.80
CA GLY A 184 3.54 6.34 -45.62
C GLY A 184 2.61 7.40 -46.24
N PHE A 185 2.24 8.45 -45.50
CA PHE A 185 1.46 9.56 -46.08
C PHE A 185 2.27 10.41 -47.08
N TYR A 186 3.57 10.54 -46.88
CA TYR A 186 4.46 11.19 -47.85
C TYR A 186 4.57 10.37 -49.16
N GLU A 187 4.58 9.05 -49.08
CA GLU A 187 4.52 8.19 -50.27
C GLU A 187 3.21 8.33 -51.02
N VAL A 188 2.08 8.38 -50.31
CA VAL A 188 0.76 8.66 -50.90
C VAL A 188 0.76 10.02 -51.61
N TYR A 189 1.41 11.03 -51.02
CA TYR A 189 1.58 12.35 -51.62
C TYR A 189 2.33 12.30 -52.95
N ASN A 190 3.45 11.56 -53.01
CA ASN A 190 4.24 11.44 -54.23
C ASN A 190 3.53 10.62 -55.32
N TYR A 191 2.71 9.63 -54.94
CA TYR A 191 2.02 8.77 -55.88
C TYR A 191 0.75 9.41 -56.47
N PHE A 192 0.03 10.23 -55.69
CA PHE A 192 -1.21 10.90 -56.10
C PHE A 192 -1.07 12.42 -55.93
N VAL A 193 -0.38 13.11 -56.85
CA VAL A 193 0.07 14.50 -56.65
C VAL A 193 -1.06 15.47 -56.25
N GLU A 194 -2.26 15.37 -56.85
CA GLU A 194 -3.38 16.27 -56.54
C GLU A 194 -4.11 15.89 -55.23
N ASP A 195 -4.53 14.63 -55.07
CA ASP A 195 -5.26 14.17 -53.88
C ASP A 195 -4.37 13.97 -52.64
N GLY A 196 -3.10 13.65 -52.87
CA GLY A 196 -2.11 13.35 -51.86
C GLY A 196 -1.73 14.58 -51.03
N ARG A 197 -1.78 15.79 -51.61
CA ARG A 197 -1.42 17.03 -50.91
C ARG A 197 -2.32 17.29 -49.72
N TRP A 198 -3.63 17.15 -49.92
CA TRP A 198 -4.63 17.34 -48.87
C TRP A 198 -4.57 16.24 -47.82
N ASN A 199 -4.30 14.99 -48.23
CA ASN A 199 -4.09 13.88 -47.30
C ASN A 199 -2.89 14.12 -46.36
N LEU A 200 -1.76 14.59 -46.90
CA LEU A 200 -0.56 14.87 -46.11
C LEU A 200 -0.76 16.06 -45.15
N ILE A 201 -1.39 17.14 -45.63
CA ILE A 201 -1.72 18.31 -44.78
C ILE A 201 -2.69 17.89 -43.66
N GLY A 202 -3.75 17.15 -44.01
CA GLY A 202 -4.74 16.65 -43.06
C GLY A 202 -4.14 15.74 -41.99
N PHE A 203 -3.20 14.87 -42.38
CA PHE A 203 -2.41 14.05 -41.46
C PHE A 203 -1.66 14.90 -40.43
N TRP A 204 -0.88 15.88 -40.89
CA TRP A 204 -0.07 16.72 -39.99
C TRP A 204 -0.92 17.61 -39.09
N ILE A 205 -2.03 18.17 -39.58
CA ILE A 205 -2.98 18.93 -38.77
C ILE A 205 -3.55 18.04 -37.66
N THR A 206 -4.03 16.85 -38.03
CA THR A 206 -4.60 15.90 -37.06
C THR A 206 -3.56 15.50 -36.01
N TYR A 207 -2.33 15.21 -36.44
CA TYR A 207 -1.24 14.87 -35.54
C TYR A 207 -0.87 16.03 -34.60
N ALA A 208 -0.79 17.26 -35.11
CA ALA A 208 -0.52 18.45 -34.30
C ALA A 208 -1.61 18.68 -33.24
N LEU A 209 -2.89 18.49 -33.60
CA LEU A 209 -4.01 18.59 -32.66
C LEU A 209 -3.93 17.53 -31.55
N ILE A 210 -3.64 16.28 -31.89
CA ILE A 210 -3.49 15.18 -30.91
C ILE A 210 -2.30 15.44 -29.98
N PHE A 211 -1.17 15.87 -30.54
CA PHE A 211 0.01 16.23 -29.77
C PHE A 211 -0.27 17.39 -28.81
N PHE A 212 -0.90 18.46 -29.30
CA PHE A 212 -1.30 19.60 -28.47
C PHE A 212 -2.25 19.18 -27.35
N TRP A 213 -3.27 18.37 -27.67
CA TRP A 213 -4.19 17.82 -26.68
C TRP A 213 -3.48 17.00 -25.61
N ARG A 214 -2.50 16.18 -26.00
CA ARG A 214 -1.69 15.40 -25.06
C ARG A 214 -0.83 16.29 -24.16
N VAL A 215 -0.20 17.33 -24.70
CA VAL A 215 0.57 18.31 -23.90
C VAL A 215 -0.35 19.01 -22.90
N LEU A 216 -1.55 19.41 -23.33
CA LEU A 216 -2.55 20.03 -22.46
C LEU A 216 -2.99 19.08 -21.33
N LEU A 217 -3.30 17.82 -21.66
CA LEU A 217 -3.65 16.81 -20.64
C LEU A 217 -2.52 16.56 -19.65
N GLU A 218 -1.27 16.49 -20.12
CA GLU A 218 -0.12 16.30 -19.25
C GLU A 218 0.10 17.50 -18.33
N PHE A 219 -0.03 18.72 -18.85
CA PHE A 219 0.03 19.94 -18.04
C PHE A 219 -1.05 19.96 -16.96
N VAL A 220 -2.30 19.65 -17.33
CA VAL A 220 -3.44 19.57 -16.42
C VAL A 220 -3.25 18.44 -15.37
N TYR A 221 -2.67 17.31 -15.75
CA TYR A 221 -2.37 16.21 -14.85
C TYR A 221 -1.24 16.52 -13.86
N GLN A 222 -0.15 17.12 -14.34
CA GLN A 222 1.02 17.50 -13.53
C GLN A 222 0.66 18.59 -12.52
N ASN A 223 -0.15 19.56 -12.91
CA ASN A 223 -0.67 20.60 -12.01
C ASN A 223 -1.64 20.06 -10.95
N GLY A 224 -2.05 18.79 -11.04
CA GLY A 224 -2.93 18.15 -10.06
C GLY A 224 -4.37 18.67 -10.07
N THR A 225 -4.72 19.60 -10.95
CA THR A 225 -6.07 20.20 -11.07
C THR A 225 -7.10 19.18 -11.49
N LEU A 226 -6.76 18.25 -12.39
CA LEU A 226 -7.65 17.16 -12.78
C LEU A 226 -7.94 16.23 -11.60
N PHE A 227 -6.89 15.86 -10.89
CA PHE A 227 -6.98 14.95 -9.77
C PHE A 227 -7.75 15.59 -8.61
N SER A 228 -7.43 16.82 -8.24
CA SER A 228 -8.17 17.50 -7.19
C SER A 228 -9.64 17.67 -7.58
N LYS A 229 -9.99 18.04 -8.81
CA LYS A 229 -11.41 18.16 -9.20
C LYS A 229 -12.17 16.83 -9.18
N ILE A 230 -11.60 15.77 -9.76
CA ILE A 230 -12.26 14.45 -9.80
C ILE A 230 -12.39 13.86 -8.40
N PHE A 231 -11.40 14.07 -7.53
CA PHE A 231 -11.31 13.39 -6.25
C PHE A 231 -11.83 14.21 -5.05
N LYS A 232 -11.80 15.54 -5.11
CA LYS A 232 -12.31 16.43 -4.04
C LYS A 232 -13.84 16.36 -3.88
N GLN A 233 -14.56 15.96 -4.92
CA GLN A 233 -16.03 15.85 -4.86
C GLN A 233 -16.52 14.59 -4.09
N LYS A 234 -15.62 13.67 -3.69
CA LYS A 234 -16.00 12.38 -3.07
C LYS A 234 -15.58 12.22 -1.61
N GLU A 235 -15.16 13.28 -0.93
CA GLU A 235 -14.59 13.16 0.43
C GLU A 235 -15.60 12.83 1.54
N GLU A 236 -16.91 12.70 1.26
CA GLU A 236 -17.92 12.80 2.31
C GLU A 236 -18.56 11.52 2.87
N GLN A 237 -18.31 10.30 2.39
CA GLN A 237 -18.99 9.14 3.00
C GLN A 237 -18.07 7.93 3.24
N CYS A 238 -17.72 7.73 4.52
CA CYS A 238 -17.17 6.49 5.08
C CYS A 238 -18.27 5.42 5.30
N GLN A 239 -19.26 5.39 4.41
CA GLN A 239 -20.35 4.42 4.48
C GLN A 239 -20.09 3.30 3.47
N PRO A 240 -20.44 2.05 3.80
CA PRO A 240 -20.35 0.94 2.86
C PRO A 240 -21.14 1.28 1.59
N LYS A 241 -20.50 1.09 0.43
CA LYS A 241 -21.12 1.39 -0.87
C LYS A 241 -22.15 0.35 -1.27
N THR A 242 -22.03 -0.86 -0.72
CA THR A 242 -22.87 -2.01 -1.02
C THR A 242 -23.25 -2.76 0.26
N ILE A 243 -24.33 -3.56 0.22
CA ILE A 243 -24.71 -4.43 1.34
C ILE A 243 -23.60 -5.46 1.64
N GLN A 244 -22.93 -5.97 0.61
CA GLN A 244 -21.81 -6.89 0.78
C GLN A 244 -20.64 -6.24 1.54
N ASP A 245 -20.34 -4.97 1.26
CA ASP A 245 -19.34 -4.21 2.01
C ASP A 245 -19.75 -4.06 3.49
N ALA A 246 -21.03 -3.77 3.76
CA ALA A 246 -21.54 -3.64 5.13
C ALA A 246 -21.41 -4.96 5.92
N LEU A 247 -21.80 -6.08 5.31
CA LEU A 247 -21.67 -7.42 5.90
C LEU A 247 -20.21 -7.79 6.13
N PHE A 248 -19.34 -7.48 5.16
CA PHE A 248 -17.90 -7.71 5.31
C PHE A 248 -17.30 -6.88 6.44
N VAL A 249 -17.63 -5.58 6.53
CA VAL A 249 -17.19 -4.71 7.64
C VAL A 249 -17.65 -5.27 8.99
N GLN A 250 -18.91 -5.69 9.09
CA GLN A 250 -19.42 -6.31 10.31
C GLN A 250 -18.64 -7.60 10.65
N HIS A 251 -18.36 -8.44 9.66
CA HIS A 251 -17.59 -9.66 9.82
C HIS A 251 -16.14 -9.37 10.28
N VAL A 252 -15.48 -8.34 9.73
CA VAL A 252 -14.14 -7.89 10.14
C VAL A 252 -14.13 -7.41 11.60
N ILE A 253 -15.20 -6.75 12.06
CA ILE A 253 -15.32 -6.28 13.45
C ILE A 253 -15.51 -7.44 14.43
N GLN A 254 -16.22 -8.50 14.01
CA GLN A 254 -16.65 -9.59 14.89
C GLN A 254 -15.69 -10.78 14.94
N ASN A 255 -14.83 -10.96 13.94
CA ASN A 255 -14.02 -12.17 13.79
C ASN A 255 -12.52 -11.89 13.85
N ASP A 256 -11.74 -12.92 14.17
CA ASP A 256 -10.29 -12.86 14.11
C ASP A 256 -9.77 -12.90 12.66
N LEU A 257 -8.52 -12.49 12.47
CA LEU A 257 -7.90 -12.41 11.15
C LEU A 257 -7.89 -13.74 10.38
N GLN A 258 -7.71 -14.88 11.06
CA GLN A 258 -7.64 -16.19 10.39
C GLN A 258 -9.02 -16.59 9.85
N SER A 259 -10.08 -16.34 10.63
CA SER A 259 -11.46 -16.56 10.20
C SER A 259 -11.81 -15.67 8.99
N ILE A 260 -11.46 -14.38 9.04
CA ILE A 260 -11.69 -13.47 7.90
C ILE A 260 -10.91 -13.92 6.65
N GLN A 261 -9.65 -14.34 6.81
CA GLN A 261 -8.83 -14.79 5.69
C GLN A 261 -9.36 -16.08 5.04
N ARG A 262 -9.99 -16.96 5.83
CA ARG A 262 -10.63 -18.18 5.35
C ARG A 262 -11.89 -17.88 4.56
N ASP A 263 -12.76 -17.04 5.11
CA ASP A 263 -14.08 -16.76 4.55
C ASP A 263 -14.02 -15.76 3.38
N TYR A 264 -12.99 -14.90 3.35
CA TYR A 264 -12.77 -13.87 2.34
C TYR A 264 -11.36 -13.94 1.73
N ASN A 265 -10.95 -15.13 1.32
CA ASN A 265 -9.64 -15.41 0.70
C ASN A 265 -9.41 -14.65 -0.63
N ASP A 266 -10.47 -14.33 -1.36
CA ASP A 266 -10.42 -13.66 -2.67
C ASP A 266 -10.48 -12.12 -2.56
N GLN A 267 -10.90 -11.59 -1.41
CA GLN A 267 -10.97 -10.14 -1.22
C GLN A 267 -9.61 -9.55 -0.87
N MET A 268 -9.24 -8.45 -1.53
CA MET A 268 -8.01 -7.73 -1.21
C MET A 268 -8.34 -6.52 -0.33
N TRP A 269 -8.20 -6.69 0.98
CA TRP A 269 -8.59 -5.69 1.97
C TRP A 269 -7.46 -5.34 2.94
N PHE A 270 -7.53 -4.14 3.51
CA PHE A 270 -6.52 -3.58 4.40
C PHE A 270 -7.15 -2.70 5.48
N ILE A 271 -6.38 -2.42 6.53
CA ILE A 271 -6.71 -1.43 7.55
C ILE A 271 -5.78 -0.23 7.37
N PHE A 272 -6.31 0.98 7.30
CA PHE A 272 -5.53 2.21 7.24
C PHE A 272 -6.21 3.26 8.12
N ASN A 273 -5.54 3.73 9.17
CA ASN A 273 -6.11 4.73 10.08
C ASN A 273 -7.50 4.35 10.66
N ASN A 274 -7.66 3.08 11.03
CA ASN A 274 -8.92 2.44 11.47
C ASN A 274 -10.01 2.34 10.39
N GLU A 275 -9.72 2.72 9.15
CA GLU A 275 -10.61 2.53 8.02
C GLU A 275 -10.35 1.16 7.37
N ILE A 276 -11.42 0.44 7.04
CA ILE A 276 -11.38 -0.81 6.29
C ILE A 276 -11.46 -0.44 4.82
N ILE A 277 -10.45 -0.83 4.05
CA ILE A 277 -10.34 -0.51 2.63
C ILE A 277 -10.43 -1.79 1.83
N ASN A 278 -11.20 -1.75 0.74
CA ASN A 278 -11.31 -2.84 -0.22
C ASN A 278 -10.68 -2.42 -1.56
N LEU A 279 -9.55 -3.02 -1.90
CA LEU A 279 -8.85 -2.84 -3.17
C LEU A 279 -8.97 -4.06 -4.08
N THR A 280 -10.03 -4.86 -3.93
CA THR A 280 -10.24 -6.07 -4.74
C THR A 280 -10.22 -5.73 -6.24
N GLY A 281 -9.32 -6.39 -6.95
CA GLY A 281 -9.04 -6.30 -8.39
C GLY A 281 -8.28 -5.05 -8.84
N PHE A 282 -7.79 -4.21 -7.93
CA PHE A 282 -6.70 -3.32 -8.27
C PHE A 282 -5.38 -4.11 -8.35
N VAL A 283 -4.33 -3.48 -8.89
CA VAL A 283 -3.00 -4.08 -9.02
C VAL A 283 -1.93 -3.13 -8.52
N HIS A 284 -1.13 -3.58 -7.56
CA HIS A 284 -0.03 -2.80 -7.02
C HIS A 284 1.10 -2.62 -8.04
N PRO A 285 1.62 -1.40 -8.29
CA PRO A 285 2.70 -1.18 -9.25
C PRO A 285 4.02 -1.90 -8.87
N GLY A 286 4.27 -2.09 -7.57
CA GLY A 286 5.42 -2.83 -7.06
C GLY A 286 5.27 -4.36 -7.09
N GLY A 287 4.14 -4.89 -7.58
CA GLY A 287 3.82 -6.32 -7.62
C GLY A 287 2.79 -6.74 -6.56
N GLN A 288 1.95 -7.72 -6.92
CA GLN A 288 0.83 -8.17 -6.09
C GLN A 288 1.28 -8.88 -4.81
N TYR A 289 2.48 -9.47 -4.78
CA TYR A 289 3.03 -10.10 -3.58
C TYR A 289 3.06 -9.16 -2.35
N ILE A 290 3.25 -7.85 -2.56
CA ILE A 290 3.23 -6.86 -1.47
C ILE A 290 1.87 -6.85 -0.79
N TRP A 291 0.82 -6.81 -1.60
CA TRP A 291 -0.57 -6.82 -1.14
C TRP A 291 -0.94 -8.13 -0.47
N GLU A 292 -0.51 -9.26 -1.01
CA GLU A 292 -0.73 -10.55 -0.35
C GLU A 292 -0.06 -10.62 1.03
N LYS A 293 1.14 -10.04 1.19
CA LYS A 293 1.85 -9.98 2.48
C LYS A 293 1.27 -8.98 3.47
N THR A 294 0.55 -7.96 2.99
CA THR A 294 -0.10 -6.95 3.84
C THR A 294 -1.61 -7.12 3.96
N LYS A 295 -2.19 -8.13 3.31
CA LYS A 295 -3.64 -8.39 3.29
C LYS A 295 -4.18 -8.56 4.72
N GLY A 296 -5.24 -7.82 5.01
CA GLY A 296 -5.91 -7.81 6.32
C GLY A 296 -5.12 -7.15 7.44
N ARG A 297 -4.00 -6.50 7.14
CA ARG A 297 -3.14 -5.83 8.12
C ARG A 297 -3.33 -4.32 8.08
N GLU A 298 -2.85 -3.69 9.14
CA GLU A 298 -2.63 -2.25 9.16
C GLU A 298 -1.50 -1.89 8.17
N ILE A 299 -1.73 -0.95 7.26
CA ILE A 299 -0.77 -0.58 6.20
C ILE A 299 -0.15 0.82 6.29
N SER A 300 -0.52 1.66 7.25
CA SER A 300 -0.01 3.03 7.39
C SER A 300 1.50 3.11 7.43
N ARG A 301 2.17 2.19 8.16
CA ARG A 301 3.64 2.19 8.25
C ARG A 301 4.31 1.97 6.89
N PHE A 302 3.68 1.21 6.00
CA PHE A 302 4.17 0.99 4.63
C PHE A 302 3.81 2.17 3.73
N ILE A 303 2.58 2.69 3.84
CA ILE A 303 2.11 3.81 3.02
C ILE A 303 2.93 5.08 3.25
N TYR A 304 3.22 5.42 4.52
CA TYR A 304 4.03 6.58 4.86
C TYR A 304 5.54 6.35 4.71
N GLY A 305 5.97 5.17 4.26
CA GLY A 305 7.37 4.83 4.07
C GLY A 305 8.17 4.81 5.37
N SER A 306 7.52 4.52 6.50
CA SER A 306 8.20 4.33 7.79
C SER A 306 8.94 2.99 7.84
N GLN A 307 8.41 1.97 7.16
CA GLN A 307 8.97 0.61 7.14
C GLN A 307 8.80 -0.06 5.77
N GLY A 308 9.73 -0.97 5.43
CA GLY A 308 9.57 -1.92 4.33
C GLY A 308 8.86 -3.21 4.78
N LEU A 309 8.79 -4.21 3.91
CA LEU A 309 8.27 -5.53 4.30
C LEU A 309 9.26 -6.23 5.23
N GLU A 310 8.73 -6.96 6.22
CA GLU A 310 9.53 -7.53 7.31
C GLU A 310 10.46 -8.64 6.85
N ASP A 311 10.13 -9.34 5.76
CA ASP A 311 10.99 -10.33 5.11
C ASP A 311 12.19 -9.70 4.36
N GLY A 312 12.23 -8.36 4.28
CA GLY A 312 13.26 -7.62 3.55
C GLY A 312 13.15 -7.73 2.03
N SER A 313 12.04 -8.24 1.50
CA SER A 313 11.77 -8.31 0.05
C SER A 313 11.51 -6.93 -0.56
N CYS A 314 11.01 -5.99 0.25
CA CYS A 314 10.74 -4.61 -0.16
C CYS A 314 11.39 -3.61 0.79
N PRO A 315 12.17 -2.64 0.28
CA PRO A 315 12.57 -1.49 1.08
C PRO A 315 11.36 -0.60 1.39
N ALA A 316 11.52 0.29 2.37
CA ALA A 316 10.51 1.30 2.69
C ALA A 316 10.28 2.23 1.49
N PHE A 317 9.02 2.57 1.23
CA PHE A 317 8.62 3.43 0.12
C PHE A 317 7.52 4.40 0.55
N LYS A 318 7.79 5.70 0.50
CA LYS A 318 6.80 6.73 0.80
C LYS A 318 5.87 6.90 -0.40
N HIS A 319 4.59 6.61 -0.21
CA HIS A 319 3.58 6.79 -1.24
C HIS A 319 3.21 8.28 -1.39
N SER A 320 2.73 8.64 -2.58
CA SER A 320 2.26 10.00 -2.86
C SER A 320 0.90 10.27 -2.20
N ASP A 321 0.58 11.53 -1.96
CA ASP A 321 -0.74 11.93 -1.44
C ASP A 321 -1.89 11.47 -2.35
N LYS A 322 -1.63 11.38 -3.67
CA LYS A 322 -2.58 10.83 -4.65
C LYS A 322 -2.91 9.36 -4.37
N ALA A 323 -1.91 8.55 -4.04
CA ALA A 323 -2.12 7.15 -3.67
C ALA A 323 -2.88 7.03 -2.34
N ILE A 324 -2.58 7.89 -1.36
CA ILE A 324 -3.31 7.95 -0.09
C ILE A 324 -4.79 8.32 -0.32
N GLN A 325 -5.06 9.31 -1.17
CA GLN A 325 -6.44 9.71 -1.49
C GLN A 325 -7.19 8.58 -2.22
N MET A 326 -6.54 7.87 -3.15
CA MET A 326 -7.13 6.68 -3.79
C MET A 326 -7.50 5.62 -2.76
N ILE A 327 -6.61 5.35 -1.80
CA ILE A 327 -6.87 4.38 -0.72
C ILE A 327 -8.11 4.79 0.08
N LYS A 328 -8.17 6.06 0.52
CA LYS A 328 -9.32 6.59 1.28
C LYS A 328 -10.65 6.53 0.51
N GLN A 329 -10.63 6.71 -0.80
CA GLN A 329 -11.85 6.60 -1.61
C GLN A 329 -12.39 5.17 -1.72
N ASN A 330 -11.56 4.17 -1.39
CA ASN A 330 -11.94 2.77 -1.34
C ASN A 330 -12.19 2.29 0.10
N THR A 331 -12.32 3.22 1.04
CA THR A 331 -12.84 2.92 2.38
C THR A 331 -14.29 2.42 2.26
N ILE A 332 -14.55 1.28 2.89
CA ILE A 332 -15.87 0.62 2.92
C ILE A 332 -16.47 0.59 4.32
N GLY A 333 -15.69 0.91 5.35
CA GLY A 333 -16.16 1.02 6.73
C GLY A 333 -15.04 1.42 7.68
N ARG A 334 -15.34 1.40 8.97
CA ARG A 334 -14.37 1.72 10.03
C ARG A 334 -14.44 0.66 11.12
N ILE A 335 -13.29 0.33 11.68
CA ILE A 335 -13.22 -0.46 12.91
C ILE A 335 -13.70 0.43 14.05
N ASN A 336 -14.50 -0.12 14.96
CA ASN A 336 -15.00 0.62 16.12
C ASN A 336 -13.86 1.36 16.82
N ASN A 337 -13.96 2.69 16.83
CA ASN A 337 -13.01 3.53 17.56
C ASN A 337 -13.27 3.31 19.04
N ILE A 338 -12.26 2.78 19.73
CA ILE A 338 -12.22 2.89 21.18
C ILE A 338 -12.01 4.37 21.48
N ASN A 339 -12.94 4.98 22.20
CA ASN A 339 -12.87 6.38 22.59
C ASN A 339 -11.78 6.57 23.66
N PHE A 340 -10.52 6.65 23.24
CA PHE A 340 -9.40 7.05 24.11
C PHE A 340 -9.34 8.55 24.34
N ILE A 341 -10.00 9.31 23.47
CA ILE A 341 -10.03 10.75 23.49
C ILE A 341 -11.47 11.18 23.71
N ILE A 342 -11.69 11.93 24.78
CA ILE A 342 -12.93 12.67 24.95
C ILE A 342 -12.74 14.02 24.30
N GLN A 343 -13.64 14.34 23.37
CA GLN A 343 -13.76 15.67 22.79
C GLN A 343 -14.80 16.44 23.61
N ASN A 344 -14.49 17.69 23.95
CA ASN A 344 -15.51 18.60 24.46
C ASN A 344 -16.48 18.94 23.32
N ASN A 345 -17.74 18.49 23.44
CA ASN A 345 -18.77 18.57 22.39
C ASN A 345 -19.14 19.99 21.92
N SER A 346 -18.69 21.04 22.61
CA SER A 346 -19.06 22.42 22.32
C SER A 346 -18.34 23.05 21.12
N VAL A 347 -17.34 22.39 20.52
CA VAL A 347 -16.44 23.03 19.54
C VAL A 347 -16.31 22.19 18.27
N LEU A 348 -17.32 22.23 17.41
CA LEU A 348 -17.37 21.46 16.16
C LEU A 348 -16.52 22.05 15.00
N GLN A 349 -15.97 23.26 15.13
CA GLN A 349 -15.37 23.99 13.99
C GLN A 349 -13.84 24.12 13.98
N TYR A 350 -13.13 23.71 15.03
CA TYR A 350 -11.67 23.94 15.12
C TYR A 350 -10.86 22.71 14.70
N ASN A 351 -9.63 22.93 14.23
CA ASN A 351 -8.68 21.86 13.92
C ASN A 351 -8.21 21.19 15.22
N THR A 352 -9.03 20.29 15.75
CA THR A 352 -8.82 19.58 17.02
C THR A 352 -7.59 18.67 17.02
N ASN A 353 -6.87 18.55 15.90
CA ASN A 353 -5.68 17.72 15.76
C ASN A 353 -4.36 18.48 15.95
N LEU A 354 -4.38 19.76 16.32
CA LEU A 354 -3.15 20.50 16.66
C LEU A 354 -2.81 20.31 18.15
N TRP A 355 -1.60 19.84 18.42
CA TRP A 355 -1.10 19.59 19.77
C TRP A 355 0.18 20.38 19.99
N LYS A 356 0.35 20.94 21.19
CA LYS A 356 1.55 21.70 21.55
C LYS A 356 2.50 20.81 22.34
N LEU A 357 3.77 20.76 21.96
CA LEU A 357 4.80 20.09 22.76
C LEU A 357 5.12 20.93 24.00
N ILE A 358 4.73 20.47 25.19
CA ILE A 358 4.88 21.22 26.44
C ILE A 358 5.95 20.63 27.37
N THR A 359 6.12 19.30 27.35
CA THR A 359 7.02 18.59 28.26
C THR A 359 8.08 17.83 27.47
N ILE A 360 9.34 18.00 27.85
CA ILE A 360 10.47 17.20 27.33
C ILE A 360 11.31 16.74 28.52
N ASN A 361 11.31 15.43 28.78
CA ASN A 361 12.12 14.83 29.83
C ASN A 361 13.07 13.79 29.22
N GLN A 362 14.38 14.00 29.35
CA GLN A 362 15.36 13.06 28.81
C GLN A 362 15.42 11.78 29.66
N ILE A 363 15.26 10.60 29.03
CA ILE A 363 15.36 9.29 29.68
C ILE A 363 16.79 8.74 29.57
N SER A 364 17.39 8.88 28.39
CA SER A 364 18.79 8.54 28.10
C SER A 364 19.32 9.47 27.03
N GLU A 365 20.62 9.44 26.70
CA GLU A 365 21.22 10.32 25.68
C GLU A 365 20.40 10.40 24.37
N LYS A 366 19.81 9.28 23.94
CA LYS A 366 19.06 9.19 22.69
C LYS A 366 17.56 9.03 22.86
N VAL A 367 17.03 8.95 24.08
CA VAL A 367 15.60 8.67 24.30
C VAL A 367 15.01 9.75 25.20
N GLY A 368 13.93 10.37 24.74
CA GLY A 368 13.19 11.38 25.50
C GLY A 368 11.72 10.99 25.65
N TYR A 369 11.13 11.43 26.74
CA TYR A 369 9.70 11.54 26.96
C TYR A 369 9.22 12.89 26.44
N PHE A 370 8.13 12.89 25.69
CA PHE A 370 7.51 14.05 25.05
C PHE A 370 6.03 14.09 25.39
N GLY A 371 5.64 15.14 26.11
CA GLY A 371 4.26 15.39 26.51
C GLY A 371 3.61 16.44 25.62
N PHE A 372 2.53 16.06 24.96
CA PHE A 372 1.79 16.93 24.05
C PHE A 372 0.45 17.34 24.66
N ASP A 373 0.18 18.63 24.75
CA ASP A 373 -1.08 19.16 25.27
C ASP A 373 -2.04 19.56 24.14
N ASN A 374 -3.33 19.47 24.42
CA ASN A 374 -4.42 19.86 23.53
C ASN A 374 -5.60 20.38 24.34
N GLU A 375 -6.05 21.58 24.00
CA GLU A 375 -7.14 22.27 24.71
C GLU A 375 -8.48 21.52 24.61
N TYR A 376 -8.69 20.73 23.56
CA TYR A 376 -9.97 20.12 23.22
C TYR A 376 -10.01 18.61 23.45
N ARG A 377 -8.87 18.00 23.77
CA ARG A 377 -8.71 16.54 23.83
C ARG A 377 -7.96 16.13 25.08
N LYS A 378 -8.54 15.17 25.79
CA LYS A 378 -7.88 14.51 26.93
C LYS A 378 -7.70 13.03 26.64
N VAL A 379 -6.59 12.48 27.11
CA VAL A 379 -6.21 11.08 26.91
C VAL A 379 -6.63 10.27 28.14
N SER A 380 -7.25 9.12 27.96
CA SER A 380 -7.52 8.18 29.07
C SER A 380 -6.22 7.81 29.77
N SER A 381 -6.22 7.85 31.10
CA SER A 381 -5.06 7.48 31.92
C SER A 381 -4.91 5.98 32.16
N GLN A 382 -5.93 5.18 31.84
CA GLN A 382 -5.90 3.74 32.05
C GLN A 382 -6.47 3.00 30.85
N LEU A 383 -5.94 1.79 30.67
CA LEU A 383 -6.40 0.80 29.71
C LEU A 383 -7.10 -0.31 30.49
N THR A 384 -8.39 -0.53 30.23
CA THR A 384 -9.24 -1.41 31.04
C THR A 384 -9.27 -2.85 30.55
N ASN A 385 -8.86 -3.11 29.30
CA ASN A 385 -8.91 -4.43 28.68
C ASN A 385 -7.86 -4.62 27.57
N TYR A 386 -7.67 -5.88 27.14
CA TYR A 386 -6.66 -6.26 26.16
C TYR A 386 -6.83 -5.69 24.74
N ASN A 387 -8.03 -5.25 24.37
CA ASN A 387 -8.29 -4.70 23.04
C ASN A 387 -7.79 -3.25 22.88
N GLN A 388 -7.22 -2.69 23.94
CA GLN A 388 -6.77 -1.31 23.98
C GLN A 388 -5.25 -1.14 23.78
N PHE A 389 -4.46 -2.19 23.97
CA PHE A 389 -3.00 -2.12 23.85
C PHE A 389 -2.51 -2.09 22.40
N GLY A 390 -1.31 -1.52 22.19
CA GLY A 390 -0.62 -1.51 20.89
C GLY A 390 -1.07 -0.43 19.91
N ARG A 391 -1.95 0.49 20.34
CA ARG A 391 -2.42 1.59 19.49
C ARG A 391 -1.33 2.65 19.32
N TYR A 392 -1.37 3.36 18.19
CA TYR A 392 -0.39 4.39 17.86
C TYR A 392 -1.04 5.69 17.40
N TYR A 393 -0.29 6.78 17.45
CA TYR A 393 -0.66 8.08 16.91
C TYR A 393 0.22 8.42 15.71
N GLN A 394 -0.36 9.10 14.73
CA GLN A 394 0.40 9.71 13.64
C GLN A 394 0.76 11.13 14.01
N VAL A 395 2.05 11.43 13.97
CA VAL A 395 2.60 12.75 14.26
C VAL A 395 3.17 13.34 12.98
N LYS A 396 2.86 14.62 12.73
CA LYS A 396 3.40 15.41 11.62
C LYS A 396 3.77 16.79 12.14
N ALA A 397 4.93 17.31 11.75
CA ALA A 397 5.29 18.70 12.04
C ALA A 397 4.28 19.66 11.37
N HIS A 398 3.76 20.62 12.12
CA HIS A 398 2.80 21.58 11.56
C HIS A 398 3.51 22.61 10.67
N SER A 399 4.66 23.13 11.12
CA SER A 399 5.37 24.22 10.44
C SER A 399 6.25 23.75 9.27
N ASN A 400 6.60 22.46 9.21
CA ASN A 400 7.52 21.92 8.22
C ASN A 400 6.95 20.70 7.47
N SER A 401 6.47 20.94 6.24
CA SER A 401 5.90 19.90 5.37
C SER A 401 6.90 18.87 4.85
N GLN A 402 8.20 19.16 4.90
CA GLN A 402 9.25 18.25 4.44
C GLN A 402 9.50 17.12 5.45
N VAL A 403 9.17 17.36 6.72
CA VAL A 403 9.26 16.34 7.76
C VAL A 403 8.17 15.29 7.53
N PRO A 404 8.53 14.01 7.39
CA PRO A 404 7.56 12.97 7.07
C PRO A 404 6.70 12.65 8.28
N ILE A 405 5.50 12.14 8.02
CA ILE A 405 4.60 11.60 9.04
C ILE A 405 5.24 10.33 9.62
N ARG A 406 5.17 10.16 10.95
CA ARG A 406 5.56 8.91 11.63
C ARG A 406 4.51 8.46 12.62
N GLN A 407 4.49 7.16 12.86
CA GLN A 407 3.69 6.50 13.87
C GLN A 407 4.49 6.41 15.16
N TYR A 408 3.86 6.76 16.28
CA TYR A 408 4.41 6.60 17.62
C TYR A 408 3.38 5.95 18.53
N THR A 409 3.77 4.91 19.24
CA THR A 409 2.96 4.28 20.27
C THR A 409 2.72 5.27 21.40
N CYS A 410 1.47 5.43 21.83
CA CYS A 410 1.18 6.12 23.09
C CYS A 410 1.49 5.17 24.25
N ILE A 411 2.14 5.69 25.29
CA ILE A 411 2.59 4.87 26.42
C ILE A 411 2.07 5.51 27.70
N ILE A 412 0.83 5.20 28.00
CA ILE A 412 0.08 5.80 29.10
C ILE A 412 0.75 5.47 30.45
N SER A 413 1.29 4.27 30.61
CA SER A 413 2.03 3.80 31.81
C SER A 413 3.27 4.62 32.16
N MET A 414 3.75 5.43 31.21
CA MET A 414 4.93 6.29 31.36
C MET A 414 4.59 7.77 31.59
N ALA A 415 3.31 8.13 31.59
CA ALA A 415 2.88 9.47 32.03
C ALA A 415 3.29 9.70 33.50
N PRO A 416 3.72 10.92 33.90
CA PRO A 416 4.17 11.22 35.26
C PRO A 416 3.18 10.78 36.35
N GLU A 417 1.89 11.02 36.14
CA GLU A 417 0.82 10.67 37.06
C GLU A 417 0.73 9.15 37.27
N ASN A 418 0.87 8.38 36.19
CA ASN A 418 0.82 6.92 36.23
C ASN A 418 2.09 6.31 36.81
N VAL A 419 3.26 6.92 36.56
CA VAL A 419 4.52 6.53 37.20
C VAL A 419 4.44 6.73 38.71
N GLN A 420 3.88 7.85 39.17
CA GLN A 420 3.69 8.13 40.58
C GLN A 420 2.70 7.15 41.23
N TYR A 421 1.55 6.92 40.59
CA TYR A 421 0.56 5.95 41.04
C TYR A 421 1.14 4.53 41.16
N ARG A 422 1.86 4.07 40.15
CA ARG A 422 2.55 2.76 40.19
C ARG A 422 3.56 2.68 41.34
N LYS A 423 4.34 3.73 41.58
CA LYS A 423 5.30 3.74 42.71
C LYS A 423 4.58 3.59 44.05
N GLN A 424 3.42 4.22 44.22
CA GLN A 424 2.60 4.06 45.43
C GLN A 424 2.08 2.63 45.56
N LEU A 425 1.59 2.03 44.48
CA LEU A 425 1.14 0.62 44.47
C LEU A 425 2.27 -0.35 44.86
N ILE A 426 3.46 -0.19 44.30
CA ILE A 426 4.62 -1.03 44.63
C ILE A 426 5.01 -0.83 46.10
N ASN A 427 5.14 0.43 46.54
CA ASN A 427 5.53 0.74 47.91
C ASN A 427 4.54 0.18 48.94
N LEU A 428 3.24 0.23 48.65
CA LEU A 428 2.19 -0.35 49.48
C LEU A 428 2.42 -1.85 49.73
N VAL A 429 2.77 -2.60 48.67
CA VAL A 429 3.04 -4.04 48.75
C VAL A 429 4.40 -4.35 49.37
N GLU A 430 5.42 -3.49 49.20
CA GLU A 430 6.77 -3.76 49.72
C GLU A 430 6.94 -3.36 51.19
N THR A 431 6.41 -2.21 51.60
CA THR A 431 6.71 -1.63 52.94
C THR A 431 5.55 -1.74 53.93
N GLN A 432 4.30 -1.78 53.46
CA GLN A 432 3.14 -1.47 54.29
C GLN A 432 2.17 -2.64 54.49
N LEU A 433 2.54 -3.85 54.06
CA LEU A 433 1.75 -5.05 54.32
C LEU A 433 1.52 -5.34 55.82
N HIS A 434 2.24 -4.68 56.73
CA HIS A 434 2.08 -4.86 58.17
C HIS A 434 1.16 -3.82 58.85
N ASN A 435 0.78 -2.71 58.20
CA ASN A 435 -0.01 -1.64 58.83
C ASN A 435 -1.27 -1.27 58.01
N LYS A 436 -2.46 -1.60 58.54
CA LYS A 436 -3.77 -1.31 57.90
C LYS A 436 -4.09 0.18 57.77
N GLU A 437 -3.49 1.05 58.59
CA GLU A 437 -3.81 2.49 58.63
C GLU A 437 -3.36 3.27 57.38
N CYS A 438 -2.57 2.65 56.49
CA CYS A 438 -1.98 3.38 55.36
C CYS A 438 -2.89 3.54 54.12
N PHE A 439 -4.05 2.89 54.10
CA PHE A 439 -4.95 2.94 52.93
C PHE A 439 -5.69 4.29 52.78
N ASP A 440 -5.82 5.06 53.85
CA ASP A 440 -6.60 6.32 53.86
C ASP A 440 -5.94 7.45 53.05
N HIS A 441 -4.65 7.34 52.75
CA HIS A 441 -3.87 8.37 52.04
C HIS A 441 -3.52 7.97 50.60
N PHE A 442 -4.18 6.95 50.05
CA PHE A 442 -3.85 6.44 48.72
C PHE A 442 -4.41 7.36 47.63
N HIS A 443 -3.52 7.95 46.82
CA HIS A 443 -3.93 8.82 45.73
C HIS A 443 -4.58 7.99 44.62
N VAL A 444 -5.81 8.35 44.27
CA VAL A 444 -6.53 7.72 43.16
C VAL A 444 -5.87 8.14 41.84
N GLN A 445 -5.65 7.17 40.95
CA GLN A 445 -5.18 7.44 39.59
C GLN A 445 -6.15 8.43 38.91
N PRO A 446 -5.69 9.55 38.34
CA PRO A 446 -6.58 10.47 37.64
C PRO A 446 -7.23 9.74 36.47
N LYS A 447 -8.47 10.05 36.10
CA LYS A 447 -9.16 9.38 34.97
C LYS A 447 -8.60 9.76 33.59
N TYR A 448 -8.05 10.97 33.49
CA TYR A 448 -7.49 11.50 32.25
C TYR A 448 -6.11 12.08 32.51
N LEU A 449 -5.25 11.98 31.50
CA LEU A 449 -3.94 12.61 31.49
C LEU A 449 -4.06 14.06 31.04
N ASN A 450 -3.14 14.88 31.53
CA ASN A 450 -3.01 16.26 31.10
C ASN A 450 -2.45 16.38 29.69
N GLU A 451 -1.59 15.44 29.30
CA GLU A 451 -0.87 15.41 28.03
C GLU A 451 -0.92 14.02 27.39
N LEU A 452 -0.62 13.95 26.09
CA LEU A 452 -0.40 12.71 25.35
C LEU A 452 1.08 12.28 25.53
N PRO A 453 1.37 11.16 26.21
CA PRO A 453 2.73 10.72 26.48
C PRO A 453 3.30 9.91 25.32
N LEU A 454 4.38 10.40 24.70
CA LEU A 454 5.16 9.68 23.69
C LEU A 454 6.62 9.51 24.15
N ILE A 455 7.20 8.32 23.98
CA ILE A 455 8.64 8.09 24.16
C ILE A 455 9.30 7.94 22.80
N ILE A 456 10.28 8.80 22.50
CA ILE A 456 10.85 8.92 21.16
C ILE A 456 12.38 8.83 21.24
N LYS A 457 12.92 7.85 20.51
CA LYS A 457 14.36 7.75 20.28
C LYS A 457 14.79 8.69 19.15
N ASN A 458 15.83 9.48 19.40
CA ASN A 458 16.45 10.38 18.46
C ASN A 458 17.30 9.59 17.46
N TYR A 459 16.81 9.49 16.22
CA TYR A 459 17.57 8.97 15.11
C TYR A 459 18.15 10.13 14.28
N GLU A 460 19.46 10.14 14.13
CA GLU A 460 20.18 11.07 13.26
C GLU A 460 19.77 10.83 11.81
N SER A 461 18.89 11.67 11.29
CA SER A 461 18.43 11.59 9.90
C SER A 461 18.07 12.98 9.39
N LYS A 462 18.57 13.32 8.21
CA LYS A 462 18.23 14.58 7.55
C LYS A 462 16.71 14.63 7.34
N ASN A 463 16.06 15.59 7.98
CA ASN A 463 14.59 15.75 7.99
C ASN A 463 13.80 14.64 8.71
N GLY A 464 14.43 13.90 9.64
CA GLY A 464 13.73 12.92 10.45
C GLY A 464 12.83 13.55 11.51
N LEU A 465 11.58 13.08 11.61
CA LEU A 465 10.64 13.59 12.60
C LEU A 465 11.11 13.41 14.05
N SER A 466 11.79 12.29 14.37
CA SER A 466 12.34 12.09 15.72
C SER A 466 13.35 13.18 16.09
N GLN A 467 14.29 13.48 15.19
CA GLN A 467 15.30 14.51 15.44
C GLN A 467 14.66 15.90 15.49
N TYR A 468 13.62 16.11 14.68
CA TYR A 468 12.85 17.34 14.66
C TYR A 468 12.14 17.60 16.00
N ILE A 469 11.45 16.61 16.56
CA ILE A 469 10.78 16.73 17.87
C ILE A 469 11.80 17.01 18.98
N HIS A 470 12.96 16.33 18.97
CA HIS A 470 14.03 16.55 19.96
C HIS A 470 14.63 17.98 19.92
N LYS A 471 14.51 18.70 18.80
CA LYS A 471 15.12 20.03 18.61
C LYS A 471 14.16 21.20 18.78
N ASN A 472 12.85 20.98 18.63
CA ASN A 472 11.86 22.07 18.54
C ASN A 472 10.87 22.02 19.70
N GLN A 473 11.31 22.51 20.86
CA GLN A 473 10.42 22.70 22.02
C GLN A 473 9.34 23.74 21.71
N TYR A 474 8.14 23.58 22.26
CA TYR A 474 6.98 24.48 22.09
C TYR A 474 6.36 24.54 20.70
N GLU A 475 6.83 23.74 19.75
CA GLU A 475 6.20 23.66 18.43
C GLU A 475 4.84 22.95 18.48
N GLN A 476 3.99 23.30 17.51
CA GLN A 476 2.74 22.60 17.25
C GLN A 476 2.93 21.43 16.29
N PHE A 477 2.24 20.34 16.57
CA PHE A 477 2.23 19.13 15.76
C PHE A 477 0.81 18.76 15.40
N GLN A 478 0.62 18.30 14.16
CA GLN A 478 -0.62 17.66 13.78
C GLN A 478 -0.57 16.20 14.25
N ILE A 479 -1.32 15.88 15.29
CA ILE A 479 -1.39 14.52 15.87
C ILE A 479 -2.79 13.96 15.69
N THR A 480 -2.87 12.80 15.06
CA THR A 480 -4.13 12.09 14.78
C THR A 480 -4.07 10.65 15.24
N GLY A 481 -5.21 10.09 15.64
CA GLY A 481 -5.32 8.76 16.23
C GLY A 481 -6.23 8.76 17.47
N PRO A 482 -6.19 7.67 18.26
CA PRO A 482 -5.32 6.51 18.08
C PRO A 482 -5.74 5.61 16.91
N TYR A 483 -4.76 4.99 16.27
CA TYR A 483 -4.91 4.11 15.12
C TYR A 483 -4.32 2.72 15.37
N GLY A 484 -4.60 1.84 14.41
CA GLY A 484 -4.10 0.47 14.36
C GLY A 484 -5.01 -0.47 15.14
N PRO A 485 -5.06 -1.77 14.78
CA PRO A 485 -5.78 -2.76 15.59
C PRO A 485 -5.16 -2.86 16.99
N SER A 486 -5.87 -3.54 17.90
CA SER A 486 -5.24 -3.95 19.16
C SER A 486 -4.09 -4.92 18.87
N LEU A 487 -3.26 -5.21 19.88
CA LEU A 487 -2.28 -6.31 19.79
C LEU A 487 -2.93 -7.66 19.45
N GLY A 488 -4.26 -7.82 19.56
CA GLY A 488 -4.93 -9.08 19.27
C GLY A 488 -4.51 -10.19 20.23
N LEU A 489 -4.29 -9.84 21.49
CA LEU A 489 -3.90 -10.79 22.55
C LEU A 489 -4.99 -11.86 22.72
N PRO A 490 -4.61 -13.14 22.92
CA PRO A 490 -5.59 -14.16 23.26
C PRO A 490 -6.09 -13.96 24.71
N ASN A 491 -7.30 -14.43 24.99
CA ASN A 491 -7.91 -14.29 26.33
C ASN A 491 -7.22 -15.16 27.40
N LYS A 492 -6.51 -16.22 26.98
CA LYS A 492 -5.76 -17.15 27.82
C LYS A 492 -4.59 -17.73 27.02
N GLY A 493 -3.74 -18.51 27.66
CA GLY A 493 -2.68 -19.27 26.98
C GLY A 493 -1.30 -18.66 27.15
N LYS A 494 -0.35 -19.06 26.31
CA LYS A 494 1.04 -18.59 26.38
C LYS A 494 1.39 -17.79 25.14
N ILE A 495 2.04 -16.64 25.33
CA ILE A 495 2.58 -15.82 24.24
C ILE A 495 4.05 -15.51 24.45
N VAL A 496 4.73 -15.20 23.36
CA VAL A 496 6.11 -14.71 23.39
C VAL A 496 6.16 -13.31 22.80
N ILE A 497 6.80 -12.39 23.49
CA ILE A 497 7.11 -11.05 22.98
C ILE A 497 8.61 -11.00 22.76
N ILE A 498 9.04 -10.70 21.54
CA ILE A 498 10.44 -10.56 21.17
C ILE A 498 10.67 -9.14 20.69
N CYS A 499 11.44 -8.37 21.45
CA CYS A 499 11.64 -6.97 21.12
C CYS A 499 13.07 -6.46 21.31
N GLY A 500 13.38 -5.36 20.62
CA GLY A 500 14.70 -4.73 20.68
C GLY A 500 14.65 -3.20 20.75
N GLY A 501 15.39 -2.62 21.70
CA GLY A 501 15.43 -1.17 21.91
C GLY A 501 14.03 -0.57 22.14
N THR A 502 13.64 0.41 21.32
CA THR A 502 12.30 1.02 21.34
C THR A 502 11.18 0.07 20.89
N GLY A 503 11.47 -1.14 20.45
CA GLY A 503 10.46 -2.16 20.20
C GLY A 503 9.71 -2.63 21.45
N ILE A 504 10.18 -2.29 22.66
CA ILE A 504 9.44 -2.57 23.91
C ILE A 504 8.20 -1.67 24.09
N LEU A 505 8.21 -0.49 23.47
CA LEU A 505 7.22 0.57 23.73
C LEU A 505 5.76 0.14 23.51
N PRO A 506 5.39 -0.62 22.46
CA PRO A 506 4.02 -1.12 22.27
C PRO A 506 3.50 -2.05 23.37
N PHE A 507 4.40 -2.59 24.20
CA PHE A 507 4.08 -3.57 25.22
C PHE A 507 4.15 -2.99 26.64
N LEU A 508 4.67 -1.78 26.83
CA LEU A 508 4.86 -1.22 28.19
C LEU A 508 3.54 -1.08 28.95
N ASP A 509 2.49 -0.60 28.30
CA ASP A 509 1.17 -0.48 28.93
C ASP A 509 0.58 -1.85 29.28
N LEU A 510 0.84 -2.88 28.47
CA LEU A 510 0.44 -4.26 28.78
C LEU A 510 1.21 -4.82 29.98
N LEU A 511 2.52 -4.55 30.07
CA LEU A 511 3.34 -4.97 31.20
C LEU A 511 2.95 -4.24 32.49
N ASP A 512 2.57 -2.96 32.38
CA ASP A 512 2.05 -2.18 33.51
C ASP A 512 0.70 -2.72 33.98
N PHE A 513 -0.18 -3.06 33.04
CA PHE A 513 -1.44 -3.74 33.36
C PHE A 513 -1.22 -5.08 34.09
N LEU A 514 -0.25 -5.88 33.66
CA LEU A 514 0.12 -7.12 34.34
C LEU A 514 0.71 -6.88 35.74
N LEU A 515 1.49 -5.81 35.92
CA LEU A 515 2.00 -5.42 37.23
C LEU A 515 0.86 -5.05 38.18
N GLN A 516 -0.08 -4.22 37.73
CA GLN A 516 -1.26 -3.84 38.50
C GLN A 516 -2.10 -5.07 38.85
N SER A 517 -2.31 -5.98 37.89
CA SER A 517 -2.98 -7.27 38.12
C SER A 517 -2.28 -8.12 39.17
N THR A 518 -0.95 -8.19 39.15
CA THR A 518 -0.13 -8.93 40.11
C THR A 518 -0.31 -8.35 41.52
N ILE A 519 -0.28 -7.01 41.63
CA ILE A 519 -0.49 -6.30 42.89
C ILE A 519 -1.90 -6.56 43.43
N TYR A 520 -2.92 -6.47 42.57
CA TYR A 520 -4.30 -6.77 42.91
C TYR A 520 -4.44 -8.19 43.50
N GLU A 521 -3.89 -9.20 42.84
CA GLU A 521 -3.96 -10.60 43.29
C GLU A 521 -3.26 -10.82 44.64
N ILE A 522 -2.08 -10.20 44.83
CA ILE A 522 -1.36 -10.27 46.11
C ILE A 522 -2.20 -9.65 47.23
N VAL A 523 -2.80 -8.49 46.99
CA VAL A 523 -3.63 -7.77 47.97
C VAL A 523 -4.94 -8.51 48.24
N GLU A 524 -5.60 -9.05 47.21
CA GLU A 524 -6.82 -9.86 47.36
C GLU A 524 -6.55 -11.10 48.22
N LYS A 525 -5.45 -11.80 47.96
CA LYS A 525 -5.06 -13.00 48.72
C LYS A 525 -4.72 -12.68 50.18
N LYS A 526 -4.12 -11.52 50.46
CA LYS A 526 -3.65 -11.14 51.81
C LYS A 526 -4.72 -10.42 52.64
N TYR A 527 -5.55 -9.57 52.04
CA TYR A 527 -6.49 -8.68 52.74
C TYR A 527 -7.95 -8.82 52.29
N GLY A 528 -8.22 -9.64 51.27
CA GLY A 528 -9.55 -9.84 50.73
C GLY A 528 -9.92 -8.85 49.62
N LYS A 529 -10.99 -9.20 48.90
CA LYS A 529 -11.44 -8.52 47.69
C LYS A 529 -11.82 -7.05 47.88
N GLN A 530 -12.36 -6.69 49.05
CA GLN A 530 -12.75 -5.31 49.34
C GLN A 530 -11.55 -4.36 49.26
N PHE A 531 -10.41 -4.73 49.83
CA PHE A 531 -9.19 -3.92 49.77
C PHE A 531 -8.59 -3.90 48.36
N ALA A 532 -8.58 -5.05 47.68
CA ALA A 532 -8.08 -5.11 46.31
C ALA A 532 -8.86 -4.19 45.35
N ASN A 533 -10.18 -4.08 45.53
CA ASN A 533 -11.03 -3.20 44.72
C ASN A 533 -10.71 -1.71 44.89
N ILE A 534 -10.16 -1.28 46.03
CA ILE A 534 -9.69 0.10 46.22
C ILE A 534 -8.54 0.43 45.23
N LEU A 535 -7.73 -0.57 44.90
CA LEU A 535 -6.62 -0.46 43.94
C LEU A 535 -7.06 -0.61 42.48
N ASN A 536 -8.34 -0.91 42.25
CA ASN A 536 -8.92 -1.03 40.91
C ASN A 536 -10.08 -0.04 40.68
N PRO A 537 -9.84 1.28 40.80
CA PRO A 537 -10.90 2.28 40.81
C PRO A 537 -11.67 2.38 39.48
N LEU A 538 -11.13 1.86 38.37
CA LEU A 538 -11.75 1.89 37.03
C LEU A 538 -12.17 0.51 36.53
N GLU A 539 -12.33 -0.48 37.42
CA GLU A 539 -12.89 -1.80 37.12
C GLU A 539 -12.14 -2.57 36.00
N CYS A 540 -10.81 -2.52 36.02
CA CYS A 540 -9.98 -3.30 35.10
C CYS A 540 -10.21 -4.80 35.27
N SER A 541 -10.24 -5.53 34.14
CA SER A 541 -10.41 -6.97 34.12
C SER A 541 -9.07 -7.69 34.36
N PHE A 542 -8.59 -7.73 35.60
CA PHE A 542 -7.26 -8.28 35.95
C PHE A 542 -7.15 -9.80 35.85
N HIS A 543 -8.24 -10.56 35.96
CA HIS A 543 -8.17 -12.02 35.93
C HIS A 543 -7.91 -12.56 34.53
N THR A 544 -6.65 -12.92 34.27
CA THR A 544 -6.21 -13.35 32.95
C THR A 544 -5.30 -14.57 33.08
N ASN A 545 -5.61 -15.63 32.34
CA ASN A 545 -4.77 -16.84 32.28
C ASN A 545 -3.72 -16.71 31.17
N LEU A 546 -3.24 -15.47 30.95
CA LEU A 546 -2.29 -15.15 29.90
C LEU A 546 -0.87 -15.19 30.47
N HIS A 547 -0.05 -16.10 29.98
CA HIS A 547 1.36 -16.21 30.32
C HIS A 547 2.21 -15.51 29.27
N ILE A 548 3.02 -14.53 29.68
CA ILE A 548 3.89 -13.77 28.79
C ILE A 548 5.35 -14.16 29.03
N THR A 549 6.02 -14.59 27.97
CA THR A 549 7.49 -14.67 27.92
C THR A 549 8.05 -13.48 27.14
N LEU A 550 8.68 -12.54 27.83
CA LEU A 550 9.33 -11.38 27.23
C LEU A 550 10.81 -11.66 26.96
N ILE A 551 11.22 -11.57 25.71
CA ILE A 551 12.62 -11.60 25.25
C ILE A 551 12.98 -10.19 24.80
N PHE A 552 13.72 -9.46 25.63
CA PHE A 552 14.05 -8.06 25.37
C PHE A 552 15.56 -7.90 25.13
N ALA A 553 15.93 -7.30 23.99
CA ALA A 553 17.31 -6.92 23.69
C ALA A 553 17.52 -5.40 23.82
N ALA A 554 18.48 -4.99 24.65
CA ALA A 554 18.91 -3.61 24.79
C ALA A 554 20.43 -3.50 24.61
N ALA A 555 20.91 -2.37 24.08
CA ALA A 555 22.34 -2.19 23.86
C ALA A 555 23.13 -2.06 25.17
N ASN A 556 22.54 -1.41 26.16
CA ASN A 556 23.10 -1.11 27.48
C ASN A 556 21.96 -0.95 28.51
N LYS A 557 22.33 -0.80 29.79
CA LYS A 557 21.36 -0.67 30.89
C LYS A 557 20.53 0.61 30.82
N SER A 558 21.07 1.71 30.27
CA SER A 558 20.34 2.98 30.11
C SER A 558 19.25 2.94 29.04
N GLU A 559 19.26 1.94 28.14
CA GLU A 559 18.19 1.69 27.17
C GLU A 559 17.11 0.72 27.69
N LEU A 560 17.13 0.35 28.98
CA LEU A 560 16.10 -0.46 29.64
C LEU A 560 14.86 0.38 29.99
N ILE A 561 14.19 0.86 28.94
CA ILE A 561 12.98 1.70 29.04
C ILE A 561 11.86 0.88 29.69
N GLY A 562 11.25 1.44 30.75
CA GLY A 562 10.20 0.77 31.51
C GLY A 562 10.70 -0.23 32.56
N SER A 563 11.99 -0.18 32.92
CA SER A 563 12.56 -1.02 33.99
C SER A 563 11.84 -0.91 35.34
N ASN A 564 11.23 0.25 35.62
CA ASN A 564 10.35 0.48 36.77
C ASN A 564 8.98 -0.21 36.68
N ILE A 565 8.70 -0.94 35.60
CA ILE A 565 7.50 -1.75 35.41
C ILE A 565 7.87 -3.23 35.52
N TYR A 566 8.75 -3.72 34.63
CA TYR A 566 8.97 -5.16 34.53
C TYR A 566 9.89 -5.74 35.61
N PHE A 567 10.78 -4.97 36.25
CA PHE A 567 11.56 -5.51 37.39
C PHE A 567 10.69 -5.70 38.64
N PRO A 568 9.85 -4.74 39.06
CA PRO A 568 8.87 -4.98 40.11
C PRO A 568 7.93 -6.14 39.78
N LEU A 569 7.47 -6.24 38.52
CA LEU A 569 6.62 -7.35 38.08
C LEU A 569 7.28 -8.71 38.32
N ILE A 570 8.54 -8.89 37.92
CA ILE A 570 9.28 -10.13 38.16
C ILE A 570 9.43 -10.42 39.66
N SER A 571 9.72 -9.38 40.45
CA SER A 571 9.89 -9.53 41.91
C SER A 571 8.59 -9.98 42.57
N LEU A 572 7.48 -9.30 42.30
CA LEU A 572 6.17 -9.58 42.90
C LEU A 572 5.58 -10.91 42.43
N GLN A 573 5.80 -11.31 41.18
CA GLN A 573 5.36 -12.61 40.65
C GLN A 573 5.91 -13.80 41.44
N LYS A 574 7.07 -13.66 42.11
CA LYS A 574 7.61 -14.72 42.99
C LYS A 574 6.74 -14.98 44.24
N GLN A 575 5.88 -14.03 44.62
CA GLN A 575 4.96 -14.17 45.76
C GLN A 575 3.67 -14.92 45.40
N LEU A 576 3.40 -15.09 44.10
CA LEU A 576 2.22 -15.79 43.61
C LEU A 576 2.52 -17.27 43.35
N PRO A 577 1.54 -18.17 43.56
CA PRO A 577 1.73 -19.61 43.30
C PRO A 577 1.92 -19.90 41.81
N GLN A 578 1.29 -19.11 40.93
CA GLN A 578 1.37 -19.24 39.49
C GLN A 578 2.03 -18.00 38.91
N GLN A 579 3.18 -18.19 38.26
CA GLN A 579 3.87 -17.11 37.56
C GLN A 579 3.34 -16.96 36.14
N CYS A 580 2.75 -15.81 35.83
CA CYS A 580 2.25 -15.46 34.51
C CYS A 580 3.24 -14.64 33.68
N PHE A 581 4.37 -14.23 34.26
CA PHE A 581 5.38 -13.44 33.56
C PHE A 581 6.78 -14.05 33.68
N LYS A 582 7.47 -14.20 32.54
CA LYS A 582 8.87 -14.60 32.44
C LYS A 582 9.61 -13.60 31.57
N MET A 583 10.81 -13.19 31.99
CA MET A 583 11.67 -12.30 31.21
C MET A 583 13.04 -12.92 30.95
N ILE A 584 13.52 -12.76 29.72
CA ILE A 584 14.87 -13.08 29.27
C ILE A 584 15.46 -11.77 28.71
N LEU A 585 16.49 -11.26 29.35
CA LEU A 585 17.10 -9.98 29.02
C LEU A 585 18.42 -10.17 28.30
N LYS A 586 18.52 -9.66 27.08
CA LYS A 586 19.78 -9.55 26.36
C LYS A 586 20.36 -8.16 26.51
N VAL A 587 21.37 -8.02 27.35
CA VAL A 587 22.06 -6.75 27.64
C VAL A 587 23.51 -7.06 28.00
N LYS A 588 24.43 -6.13 27.72
CA LYS A 588 25.86 -6.32 28.03
C LYS A 588 26.17 -6.39 29.52
N GLU A 589 25.45 -5.61 30.32
CA GLU A 589 25.66 -5.47 31.76
C GLU A 589 24.70 -6.38 32.52
N TRP A 590 25.24 -7.21 33.41
CA TRP A 590 24.43 -8.10 34.24
C TRP A 590 23.41 -7.31 35.08
N THR A 591 22.18 -7.82 35.15
CA THR A 591 21.13 -7.28 36.00
C THR A 591 20.65 -8.38 36.94
N GLU A 592 20.63 -8.08 38.24
CA GLU A 592 20.18 -9.01 39.26
C GLU A 592 18.70 -9.40 39.07
N ASN A 593 18.34 -10.59 39.54
CA ASN A 593 16.97 -11.11 39.55
C ASN A 593 16.32 -11.34 38.17
N VAL A 594 17.05 -11.18 37.06
CA VAL A 594 16.55 -11.43 35.70
C VAL A 594 17.50 -12.36 34.95
N CYS A 595 16.95 -13.26 34.13
CA CYS A 595 17.75 -14.14 33.28
C CYS A 595 18.45 -13.31 32.19
N CYS A 596 19.72 -12.98 32.41
CA CYS A 596 20.53 -12.22 31.46
C CYS A 596 21.26 -13.17 30.50
N VAL A 597 21.25 -12.85 29.20
CA VAL A 597 21.84 -13.66 28.13
C VAL A 597 22.68 -12.80 27.17
N ASN A 598 23.83 -13.31 26.76
CA ASN A 598 24.70 -12.63 25.76
C ASN A 598 24.62 -13.29 24.37
N GLU A 599 23.88 -14.39 24.26
CA GLU A 599 23.79 -15.23 23.07
C GLU A 599 23.10 -14.52 21.90
N ARG A 600 23.47 -14.86 20.66
CA ARG A 600 22.75 -14.39 19.47
C ARG A 600 21.39 -15.11 19.36
N PHE A 601 20.38 -14.41 18.84
CA PHE A 601 19.10 -15.02 18.54
C PHE A 601 19.28 -15.97 17.36
N ASN A 602 19.29 -17.26 17.65
CA ASN A 602 19.41 -18.36 16.70
C ASN A 602 18.51 -19.51 17.15
N LYS A 603 18.45 -20.60 16.37
CA LYS A 603 17.62 -21.76 16.68
C LYS A 603 17.90 -22.33 18.09
N VAL A 604 19.18 -22.47 18.43
CA VAL A 604 19.64 -23.01 19.73
C VAL A 604 19.17 -22.14 20.89
N PHE A 605 19.25 -20.81 20.75
CA PHE A 605 18.78 -19.85 21.75
C PHE A 605 17.30 -20.05 22.05
N PHE A 606 16.46 -20.10 21.02
CA PHE A 606 15.01 -20.26 21.22
C PHE A 606 14.67 -21.64 21.78
N GLN A 607 15.33 -22.72 21.32
CA GLN A 607 15.15 -24.05 21.91
C GLN A 607 15.51 -24.08 23.40
N LYS A 608 16.63 -23.45 23.77
CA LYS A 608 17.11 -23.39 25.15
C LYS A 608 16.16 -22.61 26.07
N HIS A 609 15.66 -21.46 25.64
CA HIS A 609 14.97 -20.52 26.53
C HIS A 609 13.45 -20.53 26.44
N ILE A 610 12.90 -20.89 25.28
CA ILE A 610 11.45 -21.00 25.02
C ILE A 610 10.99 -22.47 25.12
N GLY A 611 11.84 -23.43 24.73
CA GLY A 611 11.48 -24.85 24.67
C GLY A 611 10.62 -25.19 23.45
N PHE A 612 9.60 -26.02 23.64
CA PHE A 612 8.68 -26.40 22.56
C PHE A 612 7.82 -25.20 22.14
N VAL A 613 7.91 -24.78 20.88
CA VAL A 613 7.18 -23.60 20.39
C VAL A 613 5.67 -23.83 20.23
N SER A 614 5.23 -25.08 20.11
CA SER A 614 3.82 -25.47 19.94
C SER A 614 2.94 -25.16 21.15
N GLN A 615 3.53 -24.86 22.31
CA GLN A 615 2.77 -24.45 23.51
C GLN A 615 2.35 -22.98 23.48
N TYR A 616 2.86 -22.20 22.53
CA TYR A 616 2.60 -20.76 22.42
C TYR A 616 1.60 -20.49 21.31
N GLU A 617 0.62 -19.65 21.61
CA GLU A 617 -0.45 -19.29 20.68
C GLU A 617 0.01 -18.20 19.70
N LYS A 618 0.85 -17.27 20.16
CA LYS A 618 1.32 -16.13 19.36
C LYS A 618 2.74 -15.70 19.71
N PHE A 619 3.43 -15.18 18.70
CA PHE A 619 4.76 -14.58 18.78
C PHE A 619 4.72 -13.15 18.27
N TYR A 620 4.96 -12.19 19.15
CA TYR A 620 5.03 -10.77 18.82
C TYR A 620 6.47 -10.38 18.55
N ILE A 621 6.72 -9.65 17.45
CA ILE A 621 8.04 -9.20 17.05
C ILE A 621 8.01 -7.69 16.82
N CYS A 622 8.80 -6.94 17.59
CA CYS A 622 8.94 -5.49 17.42
C CYS A 622 10.38 -5.04 17.66
N GLY A 623 11.03 -4.45 16.67
CA GLY A 623 12.43 -4.06 16.82
C GLY A 623 13.04 -3.50 15.54
N PRO A 624 14.38 -3.40 15.48
CA PRO A 624 15.05 -2.90 14.28
C PRO A 624 14.80 -3.82 13.08
N PRO A 625 14.88 -3.31 11.83
CA PRO A 625 14.61 -4.11 10.63
C PRO A 625 15.43 -5.41 10.53
N SER A 626 16.66 -5.43 11.05
CA SER A 626 17.49 -6.63 11.11
C SER A 626 16.88 -7.74 11.99
N MET A 627 16.21 -7.37 13.07
CA MET A 627 15.50 -8.30 13.95
C MET A 627 14.24 -8.84 13.27
N SER A 628 13.40 -7.95 12.71
CA SER A 628 12.18 -8.34 11.98
C SER A 628 12.48 -9.26 10.79
N LYS A 629 13.66 -9.14 10.18
CA LYS A 629 14.08 -10.00 9.07
C LYS A 629 14.64 -11.35 9.52
N SER A 630 15.39 -11.40 10.63
CA SER A 630 16.12 -12.60 11.05
C SER A 630 15.31 -13.55 11.93
N ILE A 631 14.41 -13.04 12.77
CA ILE A 631 13.66 -13.87 13.71
C ILE A 631 12.58 -14.74 13.05
N PRO A 632 11.74 -14.24 12.12
CA PRO A 632 10.68 -15.05 11.54
C PRO A 632 11.15 -16.36 10.88
N PRO A 633 12.23 -16.37 10.06
CA PRO A 633 12.75 -17.63 9.51
C PRO A 633 13.15 -18.63 10.60
N ILE A 634 13.81 -18.17 11.67
CA ILE A 634 14.24 -19.03 12.79
C ILE A 634 13.03 -19.65 13.51
N LEU A 635 11.97 -18.86 13.75
CA LEU A 635 10.75 -19.36 14.38
C LEU A 635 10.00 -20.35 13.46
N LYS A 636 9.96 -20.09 12.15
CA LYS A 636 9.38 -21.02 11.17
C LYS A 636 10.15 -22.35 11.13
N GLU A 637 11.48 -22.32 11.19
CA GLU A 637 12.32 -23.53 11.31
C GLU A 637 12.07 -24.34 12.60
N LEU A 638 11.51 -23.69 13.63
CA LEU A 638 11.09 -24.33 14.88
C LEU A 638 9.64 -24.83 14.84
N GLY A 639 8.90 -24.57 13.75
CA GLY A 639 7.52 -25.02 13.56
C GLY A 639 6.45 -23.97 13.84
N VAL A 640 6.82 -22.71 14.11
CA VAL A 640 5.85 -21.61 14.25
C VAL A 640 5.23 -21.28 12.90
N GLN A 641 3.90 -21.24 12.83
CA GLN A 641 3.19 -20.92 11.59
C GLN A 641 3.23 -19.42 11.31
N GLU A 642 3.15 -19.02 10.03
CA GLU A 642 3.21 -17.60 9.64
C GLU A 642 2.08 -16.77 10.25
N GLN A 643 0.91 -17.38 10.45
CA GLN A 643 -0.27 -16.75 11.07
C GLN A 643 -0.13 -16.48 12.58
N ASP A 644 0.81 -17.16 13.24
CA ASP A 644 1.08 -16.98 14.68
C ASP A 644 2.15 -15.92 14.93
N LEU A 645 2.79 -15.43 13.85
CA LEU A 645 3.78 -14.35 13.88
C LEU A 645 3.08 -13.00 13.70
N HIS A 646 3.19 -12.14 14.71
CA HIS A 646 2.60 -10.81 14.71
C HIS A 646 3.67 -9.72 14.77
N PHE A 647 3.73 -8.88 13.73
CA PHE A 647 4.69 -7.78 13.64
C PHE A 647 4.07 -6.47 14.12
N VAL A 648 4.49 -6.01 15.30
CA VAL A 648 3.99 -4.78 15.94
C VAL A 648 4.69 -3.55 15.40
#